data_AF-A0A0A0KDX5-F1
#
_entry.id   AF-A0A0A0KDX5-F1
#
_cell.length_a   1.000
_cell.length_b   1.000
_cell.length_c   1.000
_cell.angle_alpha   90.00
_cell.angle_beta   90.00
_cell.angle_gamma   90.00
#
_symmetry.space_group_name_H-M   'P 1'
#
loop_
_entity.id
_entity.type
_entity.pdbx_description
1 polymer ?
#
loop_
_entity_poly.entity_id
_entity_poly.type
_entity_poly.pdbx_seq_one_letter_code
_entity_poly.pdbx_strand_id
1 'polypeptide(L)'
;MLRSMDDGDISISAYDTAWVALIRSKEGGGEEDQEEVKKNGPLFPCTLEWIAKNQLQDGSWGDSQIFSAHDRILNTLACVVALKYWNLHPQKSLKGIAFLNQNISKLQHENAEHMPIGFEIAFPSLLQFAQKLNLQILPTHSPILQEINHRRNIKLTRIPKDIMHKVPTTLLHSLEGMEGLDWEKLLKLQCQDGSFLSSPASTAFALMQTNDPNCFKYLDSVVNRFNGGVPNVYPVDLFEHIWAVDRLQRLGISRFFRSQIVECVNYVRRFWSDEGICWARNSQFHDIDDTAMGFRLLRLYGHDVSADVFKHFEKDGEFVCIAGQSTQAVTGMFNLYRASDQVMFPGEKILEDARQFSSKFLRQKQANNDLLDKWIITKDLPGEVGYALEVPWFASLPRVETRLFIEQYGGKNDVWIGKTLYRMFKVNNDTYLELAKLDYNNCQLLHQIEWVDIQKWYIENKLRDYGMRRTNLLFSYFGAVCSIFEPERAKERLAWTKTAALVDAIESHFKDANADQRRAFVQQFTNLDAAQAYDNNAWRSSNVQQKGGQGLVGILLRTLTNISLDILVSHGLDITHHLHQAWKKWLFKWQEDGDVHKEEAELLVQTIILNSGCSTLEDLLSNPQYQKLSYLTNKVCHQLGHFKKHKVTNGGIYKEKTDNKMPQEIEDDMRKLMQLVIQNPSDSNDIINSQIKHTFLTVAKSLYYAAYFDPWTINYHIAKVLFEKVF
;
A
#
# COMPACT_ATOMS: atom_id res chain seq x y z
N MET A 1 14.52 -10.59 -6.25
CA MET A 1 13.85 -9.31 -6.53
C MET A 1 14.19 -8.28 -5.46
N LEU A 2 13.70 -8.39 -4.21
CA LEU A 2 13.94 -7.36 -3.18
C LEU A 2 15.43 -7.13 -2.85
N ARG A 3 16.23 -8.18 -2.64
CA ARG A 3 17.68 -8.06 -2.34
C ARG A 3 18.52 -7.46 -3.48
N SER A 4 17.97 -7.40 -4.68
CA SER A 4 18.63 -6.83 -5.86
C SER A 4 17.98 -5.50 -6.27
N MET A 5 17.29 -4.84 -5.34
CA MET A 5 16.87 -3.46 -5.50
C MET A 5 18.09 -2.54 -5.42
N ASP A 6 18.06 -1.51 -6.26
CA ASP A 6 19.14 -0.54 -6.46
C ASP A 6 18.46 0.72 -7.03
N ASP A 7 19.00 1.34 -8.08
CA ASP A 7 18.47 2.52 -8.75
C ASP A 7 17.11 2.32 -9.49
N GLY A 8 16.57 1.10 -9.51
CA GLY A 8 15.24 0.77 -10.05
C GLY A 8 15.26 -0.18 -11.26
N ASP A 9 14.23 -1.02 -11.38
CA ASP A 9 14.01 -1.98 -12.46
C ASP A 9 12.78 -1.57 -13.31
N ILE A 10 13.08 -0.70 -14.28
CA ILE A 10 12.12 0.02 -15.12
C ILE A 10 12.34 -0.33 -16.59
N SER A 11 11.25 -0.41 -17.37
CA SER A 11 11.33 -0.65 -18.81
C SER A 11 11.95 0.53 -19.58
N ILE A 12 12.63 0.21 -20.69
CA ILE A 12 13.31 1.19 -21.55
C ILE A 12 12.30 2.03 -22.34
N SER A 13 12.59 3.33 -22.49
CA SER A 13 11.87 4.29 -23.31
C SER A 13 12.55 4.45 -24.66
N ALA A 14 11.83 4.15 -25.75
CA ALA A 14 12.39 4.32 -27.08
C ALA A 14 12.53 5.81 -27.44
N TYR A 15 11.62 6.66 -26.96
CA TYR A 15 11.68 8.12 -27.09
C TYR A 15 12.97 8.68 -26.48
N ASP A 16 13.25 8.35 -25.21
CA ASP A 16 14.43 8.86 -24.51
C ASP A 16 15.72 8.30 -25.10
N THR A 17 15.73 7.00 -25.45
CA THR A 17 16.87 6.38 -26.12
C THR A 17 17.19 7.07 -27.44
N ALA A 18 16.17 7.48 -28.20
CA ALA A 18 16.37 8.24 -29.43
C ALA A 18 16.96 9.63 -29.20
N TRP A 19 16.62 10.32 -28.11
CA TRP A 19 17.26 11.60 -27.76
C TRP A 19 18.73 11.43 -27.39
N VAL A 20 19.06 10.41 -26.59
CA VAL A 20 20.47 10.09 -26.27
C VAL A 20 21.25 9.72 -27.54
N ALA A 21 20.62 9.01 -28.48
CA ALA A 21 21.22 8.65 -29.75
C ALA A 21 21.58 9.85 -30.65
N LEU A 22 20.99 11.03 -30.45
CA LEU A 22 21.27 12.22 -31.25
C LEU A 22 22.56 12.95 -30.84
N ILE A 23 23.16 12.61 -29.70
CA ILE A 23 24.34 13.30 -29.17
C ILE A 23 25.57 12.96 -30.04
N ARG A 24 26.32 13.99 -30.44
CA ARG A 24 27.57 13.85 -31.22
C ARG A 24 28.78 13.72 -30.31
N SER A 25 29.72 12.86 -30.69
CA SER A 25 31.07 12.86 -30.10
C SER A 25 31.83 14.13 -30.52
N LYS A 26 32.61 14.71 -29.61
CA LYS A 26 33.54 15.81 -29.91
C LYS A 26 34.96 15.33 -29.62
N GLU A 27 35.73 15.00 -30.66
CA GLU A 27 37.19 14.87 -30.55
C GLU A 27 37.89 15.98 -31.35
N GLY A 28 38.72 16.76 -30.67
CA GLY A 28 39.56 17.79 -31.32
C GLY A 28 40.19 18.78 -30.34
N GLY A 29 41.06 18.30 -29.44
CA GLY A 29 41.87 19.11 -28.53
C GLY A 29 43.21 18.45 -28.22
N GLY A 30 43.91 18.00 -29.27
CA GLY A 30 45.27 17.50 -29.21
C GLY A 30 45.92 17.82 -30.56
N GLU A 31 46.96 18.62 -30.52
CA GLU A 31 47.71 19.09 -31.69
C GLU A 31 48.31 17.92 -32.47
N GLU A 32 48.29 18.10 -33.80
CA GLU A 32 49.20 17.51 -34.78
C GLU A 32 49.26 15.97 -34.85
N ASP A 33 48.46 15.41 -35.76
CA ASP A 33 49.05 14.74 -36.92
C ASP A 33 48.02 14.58 -38.04
N GLN A 34 48.53 14.76 -39.27
CA GLN A 34 47.78 14.94 -40.50
C GLN A 34 47.24 13.61 -41.07
N GLU A 35 46.13 13.74 -41.81
CA GLU A 35 45.56 12.74 -42.73
C GLU A 35 44.94 11.46 -42.13
N GLU A 36 43.79 11.61 -41.47
CA GLU A 36 42.59 10.81 -41.80
C GLU A 36 41.33 11.49 -41.23
N VAL A 37 40.23 11.43 -41.98
CA VAL A 37 38.97 12.14 -41.74
C VAL A 37 38.39 11.84 -40.34
N LYS A 38 38.48 12.79 -39.40
CA LYS A 38 37.86 12.69 -38.06
C LYS A 38 36.34 12.52 -38.18
N LYS A 39 35.84 11.30 -37.96
CA LYS A 39 34.41 10.96 -37.97
C LYS A 39 33.71 11.60 -36.77
N ASN A 40 32.90 12.63 -37.03
CA ASN A 40 31.85 13.14 -36.13
C ASN A 40 30.76 12.05 -35.94
N GLY A 41 31.02 11.02 -35.14
CA GLY A 41 30.11 9.90 -34.86
C GLY A 41 29.16 10.13 -33.67
N PRO A 42 28.20 9.23 -33.44
CA PRO A 42 27.35 9.26 -32.24
C PRO A 42 28.19 9.05 -30.98
N LEU A 43 27.91 9.83 -29.92
CA LEU A 43 28.59 9.69 -28.63
C LEU A 43 28.28 8.34 -27.97
N PHE A 44 27.04 7.86 -28.15
CA PHE A 44 26.57 6.57 -27.62
C PHE A 44 26.09 5.65 -28.75
N PRO A 45 26.98 5.02 -29.54
CA PRO A 45 26.59 4.18 -30.68
C PRO A 45 25.64 3.02 -30.30
N CYS A 46 25.78 2.46 -29.10
CA CYS A 46 24.94 1.38 -28.59
C CYS A 46 23.44 1.74 -28.49
N THR A 47 23.10 3.03 -28.34
CA THR A 47 21.71 3.48 -28.33
C THR A 47 21.04 3.30 -29.70
N LEU A 48 21.76 3.55 -30.80
CA LEU A 48 21.28 3.32 -32.16
C LEU A 48 21.12 1.84 -32.46
N GLU A 49 22.04 1.00 -31.96
CA GLU A 49 21.88 -0.45 -32.04
C GLU A 49 20.65 -0.93 -31.28
N TRP A 50 20.40 -0.39 -30.08
CA TRP A 50 19.21 -0.71 -29.31
C TRP A 50 17.95 -0.34 -30.08
N ILE A 51 17.87 0.88 -30.64
CA ILE A 51 16.74 1.32 -31.47
C ILE A 51 16.53 0.36 -32.64
N ALA A 52 17.61 0.00 -33.33
CA ALA A 52 17.52 -0.93 -34.44
C ALA A 52 17.00 -2.31 -34.01
N LYS A 53 17.50 -2.87 -32.90
CA LYS A 53 17.13 -4.22 -32.43
C LYS A 53 15.70 -4.29 -31.87
N ASN A 54 15.12 -3.18 -31.41
CA ASN A 54 13.85 -3.17 -30.67
C ASN A 54 12.64 -2.57 -31.43
N GLN A 55 12.69 -2.52 -32.77
CA GLN A 55 11.49 -2.18 -33.57
C GLN A 55 10.45 -3.29 -33.48
N LEU A 56 9.19 -2.94 -33.21
CA LEU A 56 8.07 -3.88 -33.16
C LEU A 56 7.70 -4.40 -34.56
N GLN A 57 6.92 -5.47 -34.61
CA GLN A 57 6.55 -6.13 -35.86
C GLN A 57 5.76 -5.24 -36.82
N ASP A 58 4.94 -4.33 -36.29
CA ASP A 58 4.15 -3.34 -37.05
C ASP A 58 4.98 -2.14 -37.55
N GLY A 59 6.28 -2.11 -37.26
CA GLY A 59 7.19 -1.03 -37.62
C GLY A 59 7.28 0.10 -36.59
N SER A 60 6.49 0.05 -35.51
CA SER A 60 6.53 1.05 -34.43
C SER A 60 7.59 0.75 -33.36
N TRP A 61 7.75 1.68 -32.43
CA TRP A 61 8.42 1.51 -31.14
C TRP A 61 7.45 1.93 -30.01
N GLY A 62 7.61 1.40 -28.80
CA GLY A 62 6.78 1.68 -27.62
C GLY A 62 6.49 0.43 -26.80
N ASP A 63 5.50 0.47 -25.90
CA ASP A 63 5.12 -0.71 -25.10
C ASP A 63 4.56 -1.82 -26.01
N SER A 64 5.09 -3.03 -25.86
CA SER A 64 4.76 -4.16 -26.74
C SER A 64 3.48 -4.90 -26.35
N GLN A 65 2.97 -4.68 -25.14
CA GLN A 65 1.80 -5.40 -24.60
C GLN A 65 0.53 -4.56 -24.66
N ILE A 66 0.63 -3.22 -24.53
CA ILE A 66 -0.48 -2.28 -24.67
C ILE A 66 -0.24 -1.35 -25.85
N PHE A 67 -1.27 -1.19 -26.68
CA PHE A 67 -1.27 -0.20 -27.75
C PHE A 67 -1.91 1.11 -27.25
N SER A 68 -1.11 2.17 -27.21
CA SER A 68 -1.57 3.56 -27.15
C SER A 68 -1.05 4.30 -28.38
N ALA A 69 -1.90 5.02 -29.11
CA ALA A 69 -1.45 5.74 -30.29
C ALA A 69 -0.49 6.88 -29.91
N HIS A 70 -0.74 7.60 -28.81
CA HIS A 70 0.17 8.60 -28.26
C HIS A 70 1.56 8.01 -28.01
N ASP A 71 1.63 6.89 -27.29
CA ASP A 71 2.90 6.20 -26.99
C ASP A 71 3.60 5.75 -28.27
N ARG A 72 2.91 4.99 -29.13
CA ARG A 72 3.52 4.41 -30.33
C ARG A 72 3.98 5.47 -31.31
N ILE A 73 3.20 6.53 -31.51
CA ILE A 73 3.53 7.59 -32.46
C ILE A 73 4.71 8.42 -31.95
N LEU A 74 4.74 8.78 -30.66
CA LEU A 74 5.84 9.55 -30.07
C LEU A 74 7.16 8.78 -30.16
N ASN A 75 7.17 7.54 -29.67
CA ASN A 75 8.35 6.68 -29.69
C ASN A 75 8.84 6.42 -31.13
N THR A 76 7.93 6.09 -32.05
CA THR A 76 8.29 5.80 -33.45
C THR A 76 8.87 7.03 -34.15
N LEU A 77 8.28 8.21 -33.94
CA LEU A 77 8.81 9.45 -34.53
C LEU A 77 10.24 9.70 -34.05
N ALA A 78 10.51 9.56 -32.75
CA ALA A 78 11.83 9.80 -32.19
C ALA A 78 12.88 8.84 -32.75
N CYS A 79 12.58 7.54 -32.78
CA CYS A 79 13.45 6.52 -33.35
C CYS A 79 13.74 6.77 -34.83
N VAL A 80 12.74 7.13 -35.63
CA VAL A 80 12.92 7.45 -37.06
C VAL A 80 13.81 8.68 -37.23
N VAL A 81 13.62 9.72 -36.42
CA VAL A 81 14.48 10.93 -36.44
C VAL A 81 15.93 10.55 -36.15
N ALA A 82 16.19 9.77 -35.09
CA ALA A 82 17.54 9.34 -34.73
C ALA A 82 18.21 8.50 -35.83
N LEU A 83 17.52 7.50 -36.37
CA LEU A 83 18.06 6.64 -37.44
C LEU A 83 18.34 7.43 -38.73
N LYS A 84 17.43 8.33 -39.13
CA LYS A 84 17.64 9.18 -40.31
C LYS A 84 18.76 10.19 -40.12
N TYR A 85 18.89 10.79 -38.94
CA TYR A 85 19.93 11.77 -38.63
C TYR A 85 21.34 11.20 -38.86
N TRP A 86 21.55 9.93 -38.51
CA TRP A 86 22.82 9.23 -38.71
C TRP A 86 22.91 8.46 -40.04
N ASN A 87 21.87 8.47 -40.87
CA ASN A 87 21.75 7.68 -42.09
C ASN A 87 22.00 6.16 -41.86
N LEU A 88 21.44 5.62 -40.77
CA LEU A 88 21.57 4.20 -40.39
C LEU A 88 20.22 3.47 -40.51
N HIS A 89 20.30 2.16 -40.80
CA HIS A 89 19.14 1.26 -40.90
C HIS A 89 17.94 1.82 -41.70
N PRO A 90 18.12 2.21 -42.98
CA PRO A 90 17.08 2.86 -43.78
C PRO A 90 15.78 2.05 -43.87
N GLN A 91 15.88 0.72 -43.89
CA GLN A 91 14.72 -0.18 -43.91
C GLN A 91 13.84 -0.05 -42.66
N LYS A 92 14.45 0.17 -41.49
CA LYS A 92 13.70 0.36 -40.23
C LYS A 92 13.01 1.72 -40.20
N SER A 93 13.71 2.75 -40.69
CA SER A 93 13.14 4.09 -40.88
C SER A 93 11.93 4.08 -41.80
N LEU A 94 12.00 3.36 -42.94
CA LEU A 94 10.88 3.23 -43.88
C LEU A 94 9.65 2.56 -43.23
N LYS A 95 9.85 1.48 -42.46
CA LYS A 95 8.77 0.82 -41.73
C LYS A 95 8.14 1.73 -40.67
N GLY A 96 8.97 2.47 -39.91
CA GLY A 96 8.47 3.44 -38.93
C GLY A 96 7.65 4.57 -39.57
N ILE A 97 8.11 5.09 -40.71
CA ILE A 97 7.35 6.10 -41.48
C ILE A 97 6.03 5.54 -41.98
N ALA A 98 6.02 4.31 -42.49
CA ALA A 98 4.79 3.65 -42.92
C ALA A 98 3.80 3.51 -41.76
N PHE A 99 4.26 3.08 -40.58
CA PHE A 99 3.45 3.03 -39.38
C PHE A 99 2.88 4.40 -39.00
N LEU A 100 3.71 5.44 -38.95
CA LEU A 100 3.28 6.80 -38.58
C LEU A 100 2.18 7.30 -39.53
N ASN A 101 2.37 7.16 -40.85
CA ASN A 101 1.38 7.58 -41.83
C ASN A 101 0.04 6.83 -41.70
N GLN A 102 0.08 5.54 -41.36
CA GLN A 102 -1.12 4.73 -41.16
C GLN A 102 -1.87 5.04 -39.86
N ASN A 103 -1.17 5.54 -38.83
CA ASN A 103 -1.72 5.62 -37.47
C ASN A 103 -1.89 7.04 -36.94
N ILE A 104 -1.33 8.08 -37.58
CA ILE A 104 -1.36 9.46 -37.05
C ILE A 104 -2.78 10.00 -36.79
N SER A 105 -3.76 9.57 -37.59
CA SER A 105 -5.17 9.96 -37.41
C SER A 105 -5.80 9.40 -36.13
N LYS A 106 -5.26 8.30 -35.58
CA LYS A 106 -5.78 7.67 -34.35
C LYS A 106 -5.66 8.57 -33.12
N LEU A 107 -4.73 9.54 -33.12
CA LEU A 107 -4.60 10.55 -32.05
C LEU A 107 -5.88 11.37 -31.85
N GLN A 108 -6.77 11.46 -32.84
CA GLN A 108 -8.05 12.18 -32.72
C GLN A 108 -9.05 11.52 -31.78
N HIS A 109 -8.95 10.20 -31.59
CA HIS A 109 -9.95 9.41 -30.88
C HIS A 109 -9.42 8.79 -29.59
N GLU A 110 -8.16 9.08 -29.23
CA GLU A 110 -7.54 8.52 -28.06
C GLU A 110 -7.89 9.29 -26.79
N ASN A 111 -8.02 8.58 -25.69
CA ASN A 111 -8.36 9.18 -24.40
C ASN A 111 -7.27 10.17 -23.97
N ALA A 112 -7.66 11.43 -23.74
CA ALA A 112 -6.76 12.49 -23.31
C ALA A 112 -6.21 12.27 -21.89
N GLU A 113 -6.91 11.51 -21.04
CA GLU A 113 -6.45 11.21 -19.68
C GLU A 113 -5.19 10.34 -19.67
N HIS A 114 -5.07 9.41 -20.62
CA HIS A 114 -3.88 8.53 -20.74
C HIS A 114 -2.80 9.12 -21.66
N MET A 115 -2.90 10.39 -22.00
CA MET A 115 -1.88 11.06 -22.82
C MET A 115 -0.56 11.13 -22.04
N PRO A 116 0.57 10.67 -22.62
CA PRO A 116 1.87 10.74 -21.97
C PRO A 116 2.23 12.16 -21.52
N ILE A 117 3.01 12.25 -20.45
CA ILE A 117 3.42 13.52 -19.86
C ILE A 117 4.17 14.33 -20.89
N GLY A 118 3.76 15.58 -21.06
CA GLY A 118 4.44 16.51 -21.96
C GLY A 118 4.23 16.20 -23.45
N PHE A 119 3.40 15.22 -23.84
CA PHE A 119 3.18 14.85 -25.26
C PHE A 119 2.87 16.07 -26.14
N GLU A 120 1.98 16.97 -25.68
CA GLU A 120 1.58 18.18 -26.42
C GLU A 120 2.75 19.15 -26.67
N ILE A 121 3.83 19.05 -25.91
CA ILE A 121 5.04 19.86 -26.07
C ILE A 121 6.11 19.06 -26.81
N ALA A 122 6.38 17.83 -26.37
CA ALA A 122 7.41 16.94 -26.90
C ALA A 122 7.16 16.58 -28.37
N PHE A 123 5.94 16.16 -28.72
CA PHE A 123 5.63 15.66 -30.05
C PHE A 123 5.79 16.74 -31.15
N PRO A 124 5.21 17.95 -31.02
CA PRO A 124 5.39 18.97 -32.06
C PRO A 124 6.81 19.55 -32.10
N SER A 125 7.50 19.60 -30.96
CA SER A 125 8.90 20.05 -30.91
C SER A 125 9.81 19.08 -31.65
N LEU A 126 9.59 17.78 -31.49
CA LEU A 126 10.32 16.74 -32.22
C LEU A 126 10.03 16.80 -33.73
N LEU A 127 8.79 17.10 -34.13
CA LEU A 127 8.46 17.36 -35.55
C LEU A 127 9.21 18.57 -36.10
N GLN A 128 9.24 19.68 -35.35
CA GLN A 128 10.00 20.88 -35.76
C GLN A 128 11.50 20.61 -35.81
N PHE A 129 12.04 19.83 -34.88
CA PHE A 129 13.43 19.40 -34.91
C PHE A 129 13.74 18.56 -36.15
N ALA A 130 12.88 17.60 -36.49
CA ALA A 130 12.99 16.82 -37.72
C ALA A 130 12.97 17.71 -38.98
N GLN A 131 12.11 18.72 -39.02
CA GLN A 131 12.06 19.69 -40.12
C GLN A 131 13.33 20.53 -40.23
N LYS A 132 13.88 21.01 -39.10
CA LYS A 132 15.16 21.74 -39.04
C LYS A 132 16.33 20.89 -39.59
N LEU A 133 16.21 19.57 -39.50
CA LEU A 133 17.16 18.60 -40.07
C LEU A 133 16.86 18.20 -41.52
N ASN A 134 15.90 18.86 -42.19
CA ASN A 134 15.40 18.52 -43.53
C ASN A 134 14.87 17.08 -43.65
N LEU A 135 14.40 16.49 -42.54
CA LEU A 135 13.81 15.16 -42.51
C LEU A 135 12.29 15.24 -42.72
N GLN A 136 11.84 15.00 -43.95
CA GLN A 136 10.40 14.84 -44.22
C GLN A 136 9.95 13.45 -43.76
N ILE A 137 9.22 13.41 -42.64
CA ILE A 137 8.73 12.17 -42.00
C ILE A 137 7.20 12.06 -42.07
N LEU A 138 6.50 13.14 -41.73
CA LEU A 138 5.03 13.22 -41.71
C LEU A 138 4.54 14.41 -42.56
N PRO A 139 3.34 14.31 -43.16
CA PRO A 139 2.79 15.38 -43.99
C PRO A 139 2.38 16.58 -43.13
N THR A 140 2.97 17.74 -43.41
CA THR A 140 2.83 19.00 -42.65
C THR A 140 1.41 19.56 -42.61
N HIS A 141 0.54 19.14 -43.54
CA HIS A 141 -0.83 19.64 -43.70
C HIS A 141 -1.90 18.76 -43.04
N SER A 142 -1.51 17.79 -42.22
CA SER A 142 -2.46 16.96 -41.49
C SER A 142 -3.23 17.78 -40.44
N PRO A 143 -4.58 17.79 -40.45
CA PRO A 143 -5.38 18.59 -39.51
C PRO A 143 -5.07 18.32 -38.03
N ILE A 144 -4.77 17.06 -37.68
CA ILE A 144 -4.40 16.69 -36.30
C ILE A 144 -3.07 17.33 -35.88
N LEU A 145 -2.11 17.47 -36.80
CA LEU A 145 -0.83 18.12 -36.48
C LEU A 145 -1.01 19.63 -36.27
N GLN A 146 -1.92 20.28 -37.00
CA GLN A 146 -2.24 21.68 -36.78
C GLN A 146 -2.89 21.89 -35.41
N GLU A 147 -3.82 21.01 -35.05
CA GLU A 147 -4.49 21.02 -33.75
C GLU A 147 -3.49 20.84 -32.58
N ILE A 148 -2.60 19.85 -32.65
CA ILE A 148 -1.59 19.63 -31.59
C ILE A 148 -0.64 20.83 -31.50
N ASN A 149 -0.21 21.41 -32.63
CA ASN A 149 0.61 22.64 -32.62
C ASN A 149 -0.13 23.82 -31.98
N HIS A 150 -1.44 23.95 -32.24
CA HIS A 150 -2.25 24.99 -31.61
C HIS A 150 -2.31 24.81 -30.08
N ARG A 151 -2.56 23.59 -29.60
CA ARG A 151 -2.53 23.26 -28.16
C ARG A 151 -1.17 23.53 -27.54
N ARG A 152 -0.07 23.15 -28.22
CA ARG A 152 1.29 23.46 -27.77
C ARG A 152 1.48 24.95 -27.54
N ASN A 153 1.11 25.78 -28.51
CA ASN A 153 1.29 27.22 -28.42
C ASN A 153 0.51 27.82 -27.25
N ILE A 154 -0.73 27.38 -27.01
CA ILE A 154 -1.52 27.78 -25.83
C ILE A 154 -0.83 27.34 -24.54
N LYS A 155 -0.26 26.13 -24.50
CA LYS A 155 0.41 25.62 -23.31
C LYS A 155 1.69 26.37 -23.01
N LEU A 156 2.48 26.69 -24.03
CA LEU A 156 3.72 27.46 -23.90
C LEU A 156 3.49 28.89 -23.37
N THR A 157 2.36 29.54 -23.68
CA THR A 157 2.06 30.87 -23.12
C THR A 157 1.68 30.83 -21.64
N ARG A 158 1.26 29.67 -21.13
CA ARG A 158 0.94 29.45 -19.71
C ARG A 158 2.14 29.04 -18.87
N ILE A 159 3.26 28.69 -19.51
CA ILE A 159 4.49 28.32 -18.79
C ILE A 159 5.12 29.58 -18.18
N PRO A 160 5.26 29.65 -16.84
CA PRO A 160 5.92 30.77 -16.20
C PRO A 160 7.43 30.65 -16.39
N LYS A 161 7.94 31.09 -17.55
CA LYS A 161 9.37 30.98 -17.90
C LYS A 161 10.28 31.58 -16.84
N ASP A 162 9.88 32.66 -16.18
CA ASP A 162 10.67 33.28 -15.11
C ASP A 162 10.81 32.40 -13.86
N ILE A 163 9.80 31.56 -13.56
CA ILE A 163 9.81 30.64 -12.41
C ILE A 163 10.62 29.39 -12.75
N MET A 164 10.48 28.89 -13.99
CA MET A 164 11.18 27.69 -14.48
C MET A 164 12.71 27.78 -14.37
N HIS A 165 13.27 28.99 -14.44
CA HIS A 165 14.72 29.23 -14.33
C HIS A 165 15.19 29.56 -12.91
N LYS A 166 14.30 29.57 -11.91
CA LYS A 166 14.60 29.95 -10.52
C LYS A 166 14.42 28.80 -9.54
N VAL A 167 13.45 27.93 -9.76
CA VAL A 167 13.13 26.82 -8.86
C VAL A 167 12.92 25.52 -9.64
N PRO A 168 13.24 24.36 -9.05
CA PRO A 168 12.91 23.08 -9.66
C PRO A 168 11.40 22.94 -9.90
N THR A 169 11.01 22.62 -11.12
CA THR A 169 9.62 22.34 -11.50
C THR A 169 9.58 21.14 -12.44
N THR A 170 8.40 20.54 -12.62
CA THR A 170 8.21 19.42 -13.58
C THR A 170 8.62 19.75 -15.02
N LEU A 171 8.74 21.04 -15.36
CA LEU A 171 9.21 21.49 -16.66
C LEU A 171 10.66 21.06 -16.95
N LEU A 172 11.49 20.89 -15.92
CA LEU A 172 12.85 20.36 -16.05
C LEU A 172 12.86 18.93 -16.61
N HIS A 173 11.77 18.19 -16.46
CA HIS A 173 11.63 16.83 -16.99
C HIS A 173 11.40 16.80 -18.52
N SER A 174 11.12 17.93 -19.16
CA SER A 174 10.75 18.04 -20.59
C SER A 174 11.40 19.21 -21.34
N LEU A 175 12.67 19.54 -21.03
CA LEU A 175 13.38 20.68 -21.63
C LEU A 175 13.59 20.52 -23.15
N GLU A 176 13.66 19.29 -23.66
CA GLU A 176 13.82 18.97 -25.07
C GLU A 176 12.67 19.47 -25.97
N GLY A 177 11.53 19.78 -25.35
CA GLY A 177 10.36 20.36 -26.02
C GLY A 177 10.26 21.89 -25.98
N MET A 178 11.23 22.58 -25.36
CA MET A 178 11.14 24.01 -25.07
C MET A 178 12.13 24.84 -25.89
N GLU A 179 11.72 26.07 -26.23
CA GLU A 179 12.55 27.05 -26.93
C GLU A 179 12.83 28.30 -26.07
N GLY A 180 13.99 28.92 -26.30
CA GLY A 180 14.42 30.13 -25.60
C GLY A 180 14.80 29.87 -24.15
N LEU A 181 15.55 28.80 -23.89
CA LEU A 181 16.03 28.42 -22.57
C LEU A 181 17.32 29.18 -22.20
N ASP A 182 17.41 29.62 -20.94
CA ASP A 182 18.61 30.22 -20.35
C ASP A 182 19.39 29.14 -19.59
N TRP A 183 20.37 28.54 -20.27
CA TRP A 183 21.15 27.43 -19.76
C TRP A 183 22.02 27.78 -18.54
N GLU A 184 22.45 29.04 -18.41
CA GLU A 184 23.24 29.47 -17.25
C GLU A 184 22.41 29.37 -15.96
N LYS A 185 21.11 29.69 -16.06
CA LYS A 185 20.18 29.53 -14.94
C LYS A 185 19.75 28.08 -14.75
N LEU A 186 19.44 27.36 -15.83
CA LEU A 186 18.97 25.97 -15.72
C LEU A 186 20.02 25.04 -15.11
N LEU A 187 21.31 25.20 -15.45
CA LEU A 187 22.38 24.37 -14.86
C LEU A 187 22.48 24.50 -13.34
N LYS A 188 21.99 25.61 -12.74
CA LYS A 188 21.92 25.78 -11.28
C LYS A 188 20.80 24.93 -10.64
N LEU A 189 19.88 24.41 -11.44
CA LEU A 189 18.78 23.53 -11.04
C LEU A 189 19.03 22.05 -11.39
N GLN A 190 20.24 21.71 -11.85
CA GLN A 190 20.63 20.33 -12.14
C GLN A 190 20.57 19.48 -10.87
N CYS A 191 20.08 18.25 -10.99
CA CYS A 191 20.09 17.28 -9.91
C CYS A 191 21.53 16.89 -9.54
N GLN A 192 21.73 16.41 -8.31
CA GLN A 192 23.07 16.03 -7.82
C GLN A 192 23.73 14.92 -8.64
N ASP A 193 22.93 14.07 -9.30
CA ASP A 193 23.39 13.00 -10.19
C ASP A 193 23.77 13.49 -11.60
N GLY A 194 23.59 14.78 -11.90
CA GLY A 194 23.85 15.39 -13.21
C GLY A 194 22.64 15.43 -14.15
N SER A 195 21.51 14.86 -13.74
CA SER A 195 20.28 14.86 -14.54
C SER A 195 19.50 16.18 -14.44
N PHE A 196 18.62 16.40 -15.42
CA PHE A 196 17.52 17.35 -15.29
C PHE A 196 16.25 16.59 -14.89
N LEU A 197 15.92 16.63 -13.58
CA LEU A 197 14.77 15.97 -12.97
C LEU A 197 14.62 14.49 -13.40
N SER A 198 15.72 13.74 -13.31
CA SER A 198 15.79 12.31 -13.63
C SER A 198 15.37 11.94 -15.06
N SER A 199 15.35 12.87 -16.01
CA SER A 199 14.90 12.67 -17.39
C SER A 199 16.08 12.46 -18.35
N PRO A 200 16.28 11.28 -18.96
CA PRO A 200 17.35 11.09 -19.93
C PRO A 200 17.19 11.94 -21.19
N ALA A 201 15.99 12.08 -21.77
CA ALA A 201 15.77 12.97 -22.92
C ALA A 201 16.11 14.44 -22.62
N SER A 202 15.63 14.95 -21.47
CA SER A 202 15.88 16.34 -21.07
C SER A 202 17.37 16.58 -20.81
N THR A 203 18.04 15.62 -20.19
CA THR A 203 19.48 15.67 -19.92
C THR A 203 20.31 15.52 -21.20
N ALA A 204 19.88 14.68 -22.15
CA ALA A 204 20.50 14.56 -23.47
C ALA A 204 20.42 15.88 -24.23
N PHE A 205 19.25 16.51 -24.24
CA PHE A 205 19.08 17.82 -24.85
C PHE A 205 19.96 18.88 -24.18
N ALA A 206 20.02 18.91 -22.84
CA ALA A 206 20.90 19.82 -22.11
C ALA A 206 22.37 19.62 -22.49
N LEU A 207 22.86 18.37 -22.53
CA LEU A 207 24.23 18.05 -22.94
C LEU A 207 24.53 18.55 -24.36
N MET A 208 23.59 18.43 -25.30
CA MET A 208 23.76 18.93 -26.66
C MET A 208 23.91 20.45 -26.73
N GLN A 209 23.28 21.18 -25.80
CA GLN A 209 23.34 22.65 -25.76
C GLN A 209 24.55 23.17 -24.97
N THR A 210 24.96 22.49 -23.89
CA THR A 210 25.93 23.03 -22.93
C THR A 210 27.27 22.31 -22.94
N ASN A 211 27.32 21.03 -23.35
CA ASN A 211 28.44 20.11 -23.12
C ASN A 211 28.79 19.95 -21.64
N ASP A 212 27.80 20.07 -20.75
CA ASP A 212 28.01 19.90 -19.31
C ASP A 212 28.51 18.48 -18.98
N PRO A 213 29.64 18.34 -18.25
CA PRO A 213 30.22 17.02 -17.95
C PRO A 213 29.38 16.19 -16.98
N ASN A 214 28.52 16.80 -16.15
CA ASN A 214 27.66 16.04 -15.24
C ASN A 214 26.48 15.43 -16.00
N CYS A 215 25.90 16.14 -16.97
CA CYS A 215 24.93 15.56 -17.90
C CYS A 215 25.51 14.34 -18.62
N PHE A 216 26.76 14.42 -19.09
CA PHE A 216 27.44 13.28 -19.71
C PHE A 216 27.59 12.10 -18.75
N LYS A 217 28.10 12.33 -17.53
CA LYS A 217 28.29 11.28 -16.51
C LYS A 217 26.98 10.57 -16.17
N TYR A 218 25.89 11.32 -16.03
CA TYR A 218 24.56 10.75 -15.82
C TYR A 218 24.18 9.83 -16.99
N LEU A 219 24.20 10.35 -18.23
CA LEU A 219 23.78 9.58 -19.40
C LEU A 219 24.65 8.35 -19.63
N ASP A 220 25.97 8.46 -19.48
CA ASP A 220 26.89 7.34 -19.61
C ASP A 220 26.56 6.22 -18.60
N SER A 221 26.31 6.58 -17.34
CA SER A 221 25.86 5.64 -16.30
C SER A 221 24.56 4.92 -16.70
N VAL A 222 23.54 5.67 -17.12
CA VAL A 222 22.24 5.09 -17.49
C VAL A 222 22.35 4.21 -18.73
N VAL A 223 23.06 4.65 -19.77
CA VAL A 223 23.26 3.88 -21.00
C VAL A 223 24.00 2.57 -20.71
N ASN A 224 25.04 2.61 -19.87
CA ASN A 224 25.77 1.42 -19.45
C ASN A 224 24.88 0.46 -18.63
N ARG A 225 24.06 1.00 -17.73
CA ARG A 225 23.14 0.21 -16.89
C ARG A 225 22.09 -0.56 -17.69
N PHE A 226 21.63 0.02 -18.81
CA PHE A 226 20.53 -0.51 -19.64
C PHE A 226 21.00 -1.02 -21.02
N ASN A 227 22.30 -1.27 -21.18
CA ASN A 227 22.91 -1.86 -22.38
C ASN A 227 22.50 -1.14 -23.68
N GLY A 228 22.60 0.19 -23.69
CA GLY A 228 22.30 1.03 -24.84
C GLY A 228 20.92 1.68 -24.81
N GLY A 229 19.91 1.05 -24.21
CA GLY A 229 18.63 1.72 -23.98
C GLY A 229 18.71 2.68 -22.78
N VAL A 230 17.72 3.54 -22.62
CA VAL A 230 17.49 4.30 -21.37
C VAL A 230 15.99 4.38 -21.05
N PRO A 231 15.55 4.36 -19.78
CA PRO A 231 14.16 4.57 -19.40
C PRO A 231 13.73 6.04 -19.57
N ASN A 232 12.45 6.34 -19.33
CA ASN A 232 11.96 7.73 -19.41
C ASN A 232 12.27 8.56 -18.16
N VAL A 233 12.51 7.88 -17.03
CA VAL A 233 12.87 8.45 -15.73
C VAL A 233 13.88 7.52 -15.02
N TYR A 234 14.97 8.08 -14.48
CA TYR A 234 15.97 7.32 -13.71
C TYR A 234 16.82 8.22 -12.80
N PRO A 235 17.14 7.81 -11.55
CA PRO A 235 16.70 6.57 -10.88
C PRO A 235 15.21 6.62 -10.48
N VAL A 236 14.68 5.49 -10.02
CA VAL A 236 13.32 5.33 -9.44
C VAL A 236 13.37 4.48 -8.17
N ASP A 237 14.45 4.63 -7.40
CA ASP A 237 14.78 3.80 -6.26
C ASP A 237 13.77 3.94 -5.13
N LEU A 238 13.44 5.15 -4.69
CA LEU A 238 12.47 5.35 -3.60
C LEU A 238 11.09 4.83 -3.99
N PHE A 239 10.64 5.16 -5.20
CA PHE A 239 9.38 4.67 -5.75
C PHE A 239 9.32 3.12 -5.76
N GLU A 240 10.35 2.45 -6.28
CA GLU A 240 10.39 0.98 -6.37
C GLU A 240 10.36 0.33 -4.97
N HIS A 241 11.16 0.83 -4.02
CA HIS A 241 11.20 0.30 -2.65
C HIS A 241 9.85 0.46 -1.93
N ILE A 242 9.26 1.66 -2.01
CA ILE A 242 7.99 1.97 -1.35
C ILE A 242 6.86 1.12 -1.93
N TRP A 243 6.73 1.09 -3.25
CA TRP A 243 5.62 0.39 -3.90
C TRP A 243 5.73 -1.13 -3.80
N ALA A 244 6.92 -1.71 -3.89
CA ALA A 244 7.07 -3.15 -3.71
C ALA A 244 6.62 -3.60 -2.32
N VAL A 245 6.96 -2.85 -1.27
CA VAL A 245 6.52 -3.16 0.09
C VAL A 245 4.99 -3.06 0.20
N ASP A 246 4.40 -2.00 -0.33
CA ASP A 246 2.94 -1.83 -0.34
C ASP A 246 2.21 -2.98 -1.03
N ARG A 247 2.68 -3.40 -2.22
CA ARG A 247 2.07 -4.52 -2.95
C ARG A 247 2.18 -5.83 -2.17
N LEU A 248 3.35 -6.13 -1.59
CA LEU A 248 3.53 -7.35 -0.78
C LEU A 248 2.63 -7.37 0.47
N GLN A 249 2.42 -6.22 1.11
CA GLN A 249 1.53 -6.09 2.26
C GLN A 249 0.07 -6.30 1.88
N ARG A 250 -0.42 -5.58 0.87
CA ARG A 250 -1.83 -5.67 0.42
C ARG A 250 -2.16 -7.01 -0.21
N LEU A 251 -1.19 -7.66 -0.87
CA LEU A 251 -1.34 -9.05 -1.35
C LEU A 251 -1.25 -10.09 -0.23
N GLY A 252 -0.97 -9.67 1.01
CA GLY A 252 -1.02 -10.54 2.17
C GLY A 252 0.13 -11.54 2.29
N ILE A 253 1.23 -11.30 1.58
CA ILE A 253 2.41 -12.19 1.49
C ILE A 253 3.69 -11.57 2.09
N SER A 254 3.60 -10.36 2.64
CA SER A 254 4.73 -9.64 3.25
C SER A 254 5.45 -10.43 4.36
N ARG A 255 4.76 -11.34 5.05
CA ARG A 255 5.35 -12.16 6.13
C ARG A 255 6.51 -13.05 5.69
N PHE A 256 6.58 -13.42 4.41
CA PHE A 256 7.69 -14.20 3.85
C PHE A 256 8.96 -13.37 3.64
N PHE A 257 8.84 -12.04 3.69
CA PHE A 257 9.89 -11.11 3.28
C PHE A 257 10.24 -10.09 4.37
N ARG A 258 9.97 -10.40 5.66
CA ARG A 258 10.14 -9.45 6.78
C ARG A 258 11.50 -8.76 6.79
N SER A 259 12.60 -9.50 6.64
CA SER A 259 13.95 -8.92 6.65
C SER A 259 14.19 -8.01 5.44
N GLN A 260 13.78 -8.44 4.25
CA GLN A 260 13.93 -7.63 3.03
C GLN A 260 13.07 -6.37 3.08
N ILE A 261 11.87 -6.44 3.65
CA ILE A 261 11.02 -5.26 3.80
C ILE A 261 11.64 -4.27 4.78
N VAL A 262 12.21 -4.73 5.90
CA VAL A 262 12.94 -3.84 6.83
C VAL A 262 14.13 -3.16 6.13
N GLU A 263 14.86 -3.88 5.27
CA GLU A 263 15.92 -3.27 4.44
C GLU A 263 15.36 -2.17 3.51
N CYS A 264 14.23 -2.42 2.83
CA CYS A 264 13.58 -1.42 1.99
C CYS A 264 13.14 -0.18 2.78
N VAL A 265 12.50 -0.37 3.95
CA VAL A 265 12.03 0.72 4.81
C VAL A 265 13.23 1.55 5.32
N ASN A 266 14.31 0.90 5.73
CA ASN A 266 15.54 1.58 6.15
C ASN A 266 16.18 2.38 5.01
N TYR A 267 16.10 1.88 3.78
CA TYR A 267 16.55 2.62 2.60
C TYR A 267 15.71 3.89 2.40
N VAL A 268 14.38 3.79 2.46
CA VAL A 268 13.48 4.95 2.38
C VAL A 268 13.75 5.94 3.50
N ARG A 269 13.95 5.46 4.75
CA ARG A 269 14.24 6.32 5.90
C ARG A 269 15.53 7.12 5.70
N ARG A 270 16.55 6.50 5.11
CA ARG A 270 17.86 7.13 4.87
C ARG A 270 17.76 8.38 4.00
N PHE A 271 16.84 8.40 3.04
CA PHE A 271 16.66 9.49 2.08
C PHE A 271 15.39 10.30 2.33
N TRP A 272 14.71 10.06 3.45
CA TRP A 272 13.58 10.87 3.88
C TRP A 272 14.03 12.30 4.21
N SER A 273 13.27 13.29 3.75
CA SER A 273 13.46 14.72 4.04
C SER A 273 12.18 15.30 4.65
N ASP A 274 12.35 16.31 5.51
CA ASP A 274 11.23 17.03 6.15
C ASP A 274 10.43 17.89 5.14
N GLU A 275 10.99 18.14 3.96
CA GLU A 275 10.31 18.81 2.83
C GLU A 275 9.56 17.82 1.91
N GLY A 276 9.74 16.51 2.13
CA GLY A 276 9.15 15.44 1.34
C GLY A 276 10.17 14.65 0.54
N ILE A 277 9.69 13.70 -0.25
CA ILE A 277 10.51 12.90 -1.18
C ILE A 277 9.83 12.88 -2.55
N CYS A 278 10.55 12.37 -3.55
CA CYS A 278 9.96 11.95 -4.82
C CYS A 278 10.44 10.54 -5.17
N TRP A 279 10.19 10.10 -6.40
CA TRP A 279 10.56 8.77 -6.88
C TRP A 279 12.06 8.43 -6.79
N ALA A 280 12.93 9.44 -6.66
CA ALA A 280 14.39 9.33 -6.66
C ALA A 280 15.00 9.93 -5.39
N ARG A 281 16.06 9.29 -4.88
CA ARG A 281 16.86 9.85 -3.77
C ARG A 281 17.52 11.18 -4.11
N ASN A 282 17.84 11.96 -3.07
CA ASN A 282 18.62 13.22 -3.16
C ASN A 282 18.05 14.26 -4.12
N SER A 283 16.74 14.21 -4.38
CA SER A 283 16.04 15.19 -5.20
C SER A 283 15.68 16.43 -4.37
N GLN A 284 15.78 17.60 -5.00
CA GLN A 284 15.20 18.86 -4.47
C GLN A 284 13.74 19.04 -4.92
N PHE A 285 13.23 18.10 -5.70
CA PHE A 285 11.84 18.05 -6.13
C PHE A 285 11.10 17.01 -5.30
N HIS A 286 9.89 17.35 -4.86
CA HIS A 286 9.05 16.50 -4.02
C HIS A 286 7.65 16.40 -4.62
N ASP A 287 7.06 15.22 -4.51
CA ASP A 287 5.66 14.97 -4.89
C ASP A 287 4.89 14.32 -3.75
N ILE A 288 3.59 14.57 -3.72
CA ILE A 288 2.73 14.13 -2.62
C ILE A 288 2.52 12.61 -2.63
N ASP A 289 2.68 11.94 -3.77
CA ASP A 289 2.37 10.52 -3.89
C ASP A 289 3.45 9.68 -3.19
N ASP A 290 4.71 9.88 -3.59
CA ASP A 290 5.85 9.25 -2.95
C ASP A 290 6.00 9.71 -1.50
N THR A 291 5.74 11.00 -1.21
CA THR A 291 5.77 11.51 0.17
C THR A 291 4.71 10.86 1.05
N ALA A 292 3.45 10.76 0.60
CA ALA A 292 2.38 10.15 1.38
C ALA A 292 2.62 8.65 1.61
N MET A 293 3.09 7.96 0.58
CA MET A 293 3.40 6.54 0.67
C MET A 293 4.61 6.27 1.57
N GLY A 294 5.69 7.03 1.42
CA GLY A 294 6.89 6.97 2.26
C GLY A 294 6.57 7.29 3.72
N PHE A 295 5.82 8.36 3.98
CA PHE A 295 5.34 8.75 5.31
C PHE A 295 4.56 7.62 5.99
N ARG A 296 3.56 7.08 5.30
CA ARG A 296 2.72 6.00 5.81
C ARG A 296 3.53 4.75 6.11
N LEU A 297 4.43 4.39 5.19
CA LEU A 297 5.31 3.23 5.35
C LEU A 297 6.25 3.42 6.55
N LEU A 298 6.95 4.54 6.64
CA LEU A 298 7.88 4.85 7.73
C LEU A 298 7.17 4.82 9.08
N ARG A 299 5.98 5.44 9.20
CA ARG A 299 5.19 5.37 10.43
C ARG A 299 4.80 3.95 10.77
N LEU A 300 4.23 3.17 9.86
CA LEU A 300 3.81 1.79 10.14
C LEU A 300 4.95 0.90 10.64
N TYR A 301 6.21 1.24 10.33
CA TYR A 301 7.41 0.55 10.81
C TYR A 301 8.08 1.22 12.02
N GLY A 302 7.40 2.17 12.66
CA GLY A 302 7.81 2.79 13.92
C GLY A 302 8.87 3.88 13.80
N HIS A 303 9.11 4.40 12.59
CA HIS A 303 9.96 5.58 12.42
C HIS A 303 9.20 6.85 12.80
N ASP A 304 9.89 7.74 13.51
CA ASP A 304 9.40 9.07 13.82
C ASP A 304 9.57 9.98 12.60
N VAL A 305 8.44 10.32 11.96
CA VAL A 305 8.35 11.24 10.83
C VAL A 305 7.21 12.22 11.05
N SER A 306 7.48 13.50 10.85
CA SER A 306 6.52 14.58 11.11
C SER A 306 5.47 14.69 10.00
N ALA A 307 4.21 14.90 10.39
CA ALA A 307 3.14 15.19 9.44
C ALA A 307 3.28 16.58 8.78
N ASP A 308 4.15 17.44 9.30
CA ASP A 308 4.41 18.78 8.75
C ASP A 308 4.96 18.74 7.31
N VAL A 309 5.50 17.60 6.88
CA VAL A 309 5.89 17.36 5.48
C VAL A 309 4.76 17.69 4.50
N PHE A 310 3.50 17.50 4.89
CA PHE A 310 2.35 17.77 4.02
C PHE A 310 2.02 19.26 3.87
N LYS A 311 2.55 20.14 4.74
CA LYS A 311 2.36 21.60 4.62
C LYS A 311 2.92 22.15 3.31
N HIS A 312 3.87 21.45 2.69
CA HIS A 312 4.50 21.87 1.43
C HIS A 312 3.58 21.64 0.21
N PHE A 313 2.59 20.77 0.37
CA PHE A 313 1.60 20.43 -0.65
C PHE A 313 0.24 21.05 -0.39
N GLU A 314 0.07 21.71 0.75
CA GLU A 314 -1.16 22.37 1.15
C GLU A 314 -1.14 23.83 0.71
N LYS A 315 -2.26 24.27 0.14
CA LYS A 315 -2.51 25.67 -0.18
C LYS A 315 -4.00 25.96 -0.12
N ASP A 316 -4.39 26.94 0.68
CA ASP A 316 -5.76 27.44 0.81
C ASP A 316 -6.78 26.34 1.19
N GLY A 317 -6.35 25.35 1.98
CA GLY A 317 -7.14 24.19 2.40
C GLY A 317 -7.24 23.08 1.36
N GLU A 318 -6.53 23.19 0.24
CA GLU A 318 -6.44 22.17 -0.81
C GLU A 318 -5.05 21.54 -0.86
N PHE A 319 -4.98 20.28 -1.30
CA PHE A 319 -3.72 19.58 -1.51
C PHE A 319 -3.46 19.37 -3.01
N VAL A 320 -2.20 19.51 -3.40
CA VAL A 320 -1.74 19.34 -4.79
C VAL A 320 -0.64 18.30 -4.87
N CYS A 321 -0.50 17.65 -6.03
CA CYS A 321 0.53 16.64 -6.24
C CYS A 321 1.95 17.19 -6.16
N ILE A 322 2.13 18.45 -6.57
CA ILE A 322 3.44 19.10 -6.69
C ILE A 322 3.30 20.53 -6.19
N ALA A 323 4.16 20.93 -5.26
CA ALA A 323 4.16 22.27 -4.69
C ALA A 323 4.22 23.35 -5.78
N GLY A 324 3.38 24.38 -5.65
CA GLY A 324 3.31 25.49 -6.62
C GLY A 324 2.61 25.16 -7.95
N GLN A 325 2.09 23.93 -8.13
CA GLN A 325 1.29 23.53 -9.28
C GLN A 325 -0.15 23.24 -8.85
N SER A 326 -1.07 23.16 -9.83
CA SER A 326 -2.49 22.86 -9.57
C SER A 326 -2.86 21.41 -9.92
N THR A 327 -1.88 20.51 -10.05
CA THR A 327 -2.12 19.13 -10.49
C THR A 327 -2.66 18.30 -9.32
N GLN A 328 -3.78 17.60 -9.54
CA GLN A 328 -4.38 16.66 -8.60
C GLN A 328 -4.68 15.36 -9.32
N ALA A 329 -3.99 14.27 -8.95
CA ALA A 329 -4.18 12.94 -9.52
C ALA A 329 -4.92 12.02 -8.54
N VAL A 330 -5.69 11.07 -9.07
CA VAL A 330 -6.50 10.15 -8.26
C VAL A 330 -5.61 9.31 -7.34
N THR A 331 -4.52 8.77 -7.86
CA THR A 331 -3.55 7.95 -7.11
C THR A 331 -2.84 8.75 -6.01
N GLY A 332 -2.29 9.92 -6.32
CA GLY A 332 -1.66 10.78 -5.32
C GLY A 332 -2.62 11.18 -4.19
N MET A 333 -3.87 11.53 -4.52
CA MET A 333 -4.89 11.85 -3.51
C MET A 333 -5.37 10.62 -2.75
N PHE A 334 -5.45 9.46 -3.39
CA PHE A 334 -5.74 8.18 -2.76
C PHE A 334 -4.67 7.79 -1.74
N ASN A 335 -3.39 8.00 -2.05
CA ASN A 335 -2.32 7.70 -1.12
C ASN A 335 -2.21 8.73 0.01
N LEU A 336 -2.52 10.00 -0.24
CA LEU A 336 -2.72 11.00 0.81
C LEU A 336 -3.87 10.60 1.75
N TYR A 337 -5.00 10.15 1.20
CA TYR A 337 -6.13 9.65 1.99
C TYR A 337 -5.71 8.46 2.86
N ARG A 338 -5.01 7.47 2.29
CA ARG A 338 -4.49 6.33 3.05
C ARG A 338 -3.50 6.76 4.13
N ALA A 339 -2.59 7.68 3.86
CA ALA A 339 -1.66 8.18 4.86
C ALA A 339 -2.40 8.85 6.03
N SER A 340 -3.34 9.73 5.72
CA SER A 340 -4.10 10.50 6.72
C SER A 340 -5.16 9.69 7.48
N ASP A 341 -5.73 8.65 6.88
CA ASP A 341 -6.69 7.77 7.56
C ASP A 341 -5.99 6.70 8.43
N GLN A 342 -4.85 6.17 7.97
CA GLN A 342 -4.20 5.02 8.62
C GLN A 342 -3.27 5.40 9.77
N VAL A 343 -2.48 6.46 9.62
CA VAL A 343 -1.34 6.76 10.51
C VAL A 343 -1.38 8.16 11.11
N MET A 344 -2.56 8.78 11.23
CA MET A 344 -2.74 10.06 11.89
C MET A 344 -2.76 9.93 13.42
N PHE A 345 -1.83 10.60 14.09
CA PHE A 345 -1.79 10.71 15.54
C PHE A 345 -2.70 11.84 16.05
N PRO A 346 -3.15 11.77 17.32
CA PRO A 346 -3.96 12.82 17.92
C PRO A 346 -3.27 14.20 17.87
N GLY A 347 -4.01 15.21 17.42
CA GLY A 347 -3.53 16.60 17.34
C GLY A 347 -2.91 17.01 16.00
N GLU A 348 -2.73 16.09 15.05
CA GLU A 348 -2.13 16.38 13.75
C GLU A 348 -3.13 17.00 12.78
N LYS A 349 -3.38 18.30 12.94
CA LYS A 349 -4.39 19.04 12.17
C LYS A 349 -4.22 18.94 10.65
N ILE A 350 -2.97 18.98 10.17
CA ILE A 350 -2.67 18.86 8.73
C ILE A 350 -3.14 17.53 8.13
N LEU A 351 -3.11 16.42 8.89
CA LEU A 351 -3.63 15.13 8.42
C LEU A 351 -5.15 15.08 8.48
N GLU A 352 -5.79 15.75 9.44
CA GLU A 352 -7.24 15.86 9.46
C GLU A 352 -7.75 16.60 8.21
N ASP A 353 -7.09 17.71 7.87
CA ASP A 353 -7.39 18.51 6.68
C ASP A 353 -7.11 17.70 5.41
N ALA A 354 -5.98 16.99 5.35
CA ALA A 354 -5.63 16.08 4.24
C ALA A 354 -6.67 14.97 4.05
N ARG A 355 -7.13 14.33 5.13
CA ARG A 355 -8.16 13.28 5.08
C ARG A 355 -9.48 13.83 4.56
N GLN A 356 -9.91 14.99 5.05
CA GLN A 356 -11.16 15.63 4.63
C GLN A 356 -11.10 16.01 3.15
N PHE A 357 -10.02 16.67 2.73
CA PHE A 357 -9.82 17.10 1.35
C PHE A 357 -9.77 15.90 0.40
N SER A 358 -8.88 14.93 0.66
CA SER A 358 -8.69 13.77 -0.21
C SER A 358 -9.94 12.89 -0.30
N SER A 359 -10.66 12.66 0.82
CA SER A 359 -11.92 11.92 0.80
C SER A 359 -12.98 12.63 -0.06
N LYS A 360 -13.12 13.95 0.06
CA LYS A 360 -14.05 14.74 -0.76
C LYS A 360 -13.69 14.65 -2.25
N PHE A 361 -12.41 14.83 -2.58
CA PHE A 361 -11.91 14.74 -3.95
C PHE A 361 -12.22 13.35 -4.56
N LEU A 362 -11.88 12.28 -3.85
CA LEU A 362 -12.09 10.91 -4.33
C LEU A 362 -13.57 10.54 -4.46
N ARG A 363 -14.43 10.98 -3.53
CA ARG A 363 -15.89 10.78 -3.64
C ARG A 363 -16.48 11.55 -4.83
N GLN A 364 -16.00 12.76 -5.12
CA GLN A 364 -16.41 13.50 -6.31
C GLN A 364 -16.01 12.77 -7.59
N LYS A 365 -14.77 12.27 -7.66
CA LYS A 365 -14.31 11.45 -8.79
C LYS A 365 -15.12 10.16 -8.94
N GLN A 366 -15.44 9.48 -7.84
CA GLN A 366 -16.31 8.30 -7.82
C GLN A 366 -17.71 8.61 -8.35
N ALA A 367 -18.34 9.69 -7.88
CA ALA A 367 -19.68 10.09 -8.30
C ALA A 367 -19.76 10.44 -9.80
N ASN A 368 -18.68 10.99 -10.36
CA ASN A 368 -18.60 11.33 -11.78
C ASN A 368 -18.15 10.15 -12.68
N ASN A 369 -17.85 8.98 -12.09
CA ASN A 369 -17.23 7.85 -12.79
C ASN A 369 -15.86 8.19 -13.43
N ASP A 370 -15.12 9.10 -12.78
CA ASP A 370 -13.83 9.63 -13.19
C ASP A 370 -12.68 9.11 -12.30
N LEU A 371 -12.81 7.88 -11.76
CA LEU A 371 -11.71 7.19 -11.06
C LEU A 371 -10.72 6.59 -12.07
N LEU A 372 -10.18 7.47 -12.90
CA LEU A 372 -9.10 7.22 -13.85
C LEU A 372 -7.88 8.03 -13.40
N ASP A 373 -6.70 7.51 -13.69
CA ASP A 373 -5.45 8.16 -13.29
C ASP A 373 -4.58 8.51 -14.49
N LYS A 374 -3.95 9.68 -14.42
CA LYS A 374 -3.07 10.21 -15.46
C LYS A 374 -1.70 9.50 -15.49
N TRP A 375 -1.31 8.84 -14.40
CA TRP A 375 0.01 8.29 -14.18
C TRP A 375 0.05 6.76 -14.23
N ILE A 376 -1.11 6.09 -14.25
CA ILE A 376 -1.19 4.63 -14.30
C ILE A 376 -2.50 4.13 -14.91
N ILE A 377 -2.38 3.06 -15.69
CA ILE A 377 -3.48 2.22 -16.17
C ILE A 377 -3.46 0.94 -15.32
N THR A 378 -4.41 0.85 -14.39
CA THR A 378 -4.56 -0.31 -13.48
C THR A 378 -5.74 -1.19 -13.86
N LYS A 379 -5.72 -2.44 -13.41
CA LYS A 379 -6.87 -3.34 -13.53
C LYS A 379 -8.17 -2.84 -12.85
N ASP A 380 -8.12 -2.31 -11.62
CA ASP A 380 -9.33 -1.90 -10.89
C ASP A 380 -9.12 -0.77 -9.85
N LEU A 381 -8.65 0.40 -10.32
CA LEU A 381 -8.56 1.61 -9.47
C LEU A 381 -9.91 2.00 -8.81
N PRO A 382 -11.06 1.93 -9.51
CA PRO A 382 -12.35 2.23 -8.88
C PRO A 382 -12.66 1.32 -7.68
N GLY A 383 -12.35 0.03 -7.77
CA GLY A 383 -12.48 -0.92 -6.67
C GLY A 383 -11.53 -0.61 -5.50
N GLU A 384 -10.27 -0.27 -5.78
CA GLU A 384 -9.29 0.10 -4.75
C GLU A 384 -9.72 1.34 -3.96
N VAL A 385 -10.10 2.41 -4.67
CA VAL A 385 -10.54 3.68 -4.06
C VAL A 385 -11.88 3.49 -3.35
N GLY A 386 -12.82 2.77 -3.97
CA GLY A 386 -14.12 2.48 -3.39
C GLY A 386 -14.00 1.72 -2.06
N TYR A 387 -13.14 0.71 -1.99
CA TYR A 387 -12.91 -0.02 -0.74
C TYR A 387 -12.37 0.90 0.37
N ALA A 388 -11.37 1.73 0.09
CA ALA A 388 -10.77 2.61 1.10
C ALA A 388 -11.73 3.70 1.60
N LEU A 389 -12.61 4.21 0.72
CA LEU A 389 -13.61 5.21 1.11
C LEU A 389 -14.73 4.62 1.98
N GLU A 390 -15.09 3.37 1.76
CA GLU A 390 -16.19 2.70 2.49
C GLU A 390 -15.72 1.98 3.76
N VAL A 391 -14.46 1.55 3.78
CA VAL A 391 -13.87 0.79 4.88
C VAL A 391 -12.73 1.59 5.51
N PRO A 392 -12.97 2.27 6.66
CA PRO A 392 -11.90 2.98 7.36
C PRO A 392 -10.84 1.99 7.82
N TRP A 393 -9.60 2.45 7.98
CA TRP A 393 -8.49 1.55 8.32
C TRP A 393 -8.71 0.75 9.60
N PHE A 394 -9.38 1.33 10.60
CA PHE A 394 -9.74 0.63 11.84
C PHE A 394 -10.72 -0.54 11.62
N ALA A 395 -11.52 -0.52 10.55
CA ALA A 395 -12.38 -1.62 10.13
C ALA A 395 -11.73 -2.50 9.03
N SER A 396 -10.54 -2.17 8.54
CA SER A 396 -9.89 -2.99 7.51
C SER A 396 -9.12 -4.14 8.14
N LEU A 397 -9.68 -5.35 8.07
CA LEU A 397 -9.04 -6.58 8.56
C LEU A 397 -8.13 -7.19 7.48
N PRO A 398 -6.92 -7.69 7.84
CA PRO A 398 -5.92 -8.14 6.88
C PRO A 398 -6.43 -9.07 5.77
N ARG A 399 -7.18 -10.13 6.11
CA ARG A 399 -7.69 -11.07 5.08
C ARG A 399 -8.81 -10.50 4.22
N VAL A 400 -9.61 -9.57 4.74
CA VAL A 400 -10.67 -8.92 3.96
C VAL A 400 -10.05 -8.01 2.91
N GLU A 401 -9.10 -7.16 3.30
CA GLU A 401 -8.35 -6.31 2.37
C GLU A 401 -7.59 -7.16 1.35
N THR A 402 -6.86 -8.17 1.80
CA THR A 402 -6.10 -9.07 0.91
C THR A 402 -7.01 -9.74 -0.11
N ARG A 403 -8.18 -10.25 0.31
CA ARG A 403 -9.12 -10.96 -0.58
C ARG A 403 -9.54 -10.09 -1.75
N LEU A 404 -9.83 -8.81 -1.50
CA LEU A 404 -10.24 -7.86 -2.52
C LEU A 404 -9.06 -7.40 -3.36
N PHE A 405 -7.91 -7.12 -2.73
CA PHE A 405 -6.76 -6.62 -3.48
C PHE A 405 -6.16 -7.65 -4.44
N ILE A 406 -6.24 -8.96 -4.14
CA ILE A 406 -5.84 -9.99 -5.11
C ILE A 406 -6.71 -9.93 -6.39
N GLU A 407 -7.99 -9.54 -6.28
CA GLU A 407 -8.86 -9.33 -7.45
C GLU A 407 -8.56 -8.02 -8.18
N GLN A 408 -8.03 -7.01 -7.48
CA GLN A 408 -7.79 -5.67 -8.02
C GLN A 408 -6.41 -5.51 -8.66
N TYR A 409 -5.38 -6.18 -8.12
CA TYR A 409 -4.01 -6.07 -8.59
C TYR A 409 -3.86 -6.63 -10.02
N GLY A 410 -3.31 -5.84 -10.94
CA GLY A 410 -3.21 -6.20 -12.36
C GLY A 410 -2.02 -7.08 -12.73
N GLY A 411 -1.16 -7.43 -11.76
CA GLY A 411 0.05 -8.21 -12.04
C GLY A 411 0.94 -7.48 -13.03
N LYS A 412 1.46 -8.18 -14.03
CA LYS A 412 2.28 -7.55 -15.08
C LYS A 412 1.52 -6.58 -15.97
N ASN A 413 0.18 -6.62 -15.99
CA ASN A 413 -0.64 -5.88 -16.95
C ASN A 413 -0.81 -4.40 -16.62
N ASP A 414 -0.62 -4.01 -15.35
CA ASP A 414 -0.61 -2.59 -14.97
C ASP A 414 0.52 -1.86 -15.70
N VAL A 415 0.24 -0.64 -16.17
CA VAL A 415 1.18 0.18 -16.94
C VAL A 415 1.23 1.57 -16.38
N TRP A 416 2.44 2.07 -16.15
CA TRP A 416 2.66 3.44 -15.71
C TRP A 416 2.79 4.38 -16.90
N ILE A 417 2.36 5.62 -16.73
CA ILE A 417 2.36 6.65 -17.76
C ILE A 417 3.39 7.71 -17.37
N GLY A 418 4.52 7.70 -18.09
CA GLY A 418 5.58 8.70 -18.02
C GLY A 418 5.56 9.62 -19.25
N LYS A 419 6.74 10.06 -19.72
CA LYS A 419 6.88 10.57 -21.10
C LYS A 419 6.53 9.52 -22.15
N THR A 420 6.70 8.25 -21.79
CA THR A 420 6.25 7.06 -22.51
C THR A 420 5.54 6.13 -21.53
N LEU A 421 4.82 5.15 -22.04
CA LEU A 421 4.38 4.03 -21.20
C LEU A 421 5.58 3.27 -20.67
N TYR A 422 5.51 2.82 -19.42
CA TYR A 422 6.57 2.03 -18.79
C TYR A 422 6.05 1.02 -17.77
N ARG A 423 6.89 0.05 -17.45
CA ARG A 423 6.63 -1.02 -16.47
C ARG A 423 7.67 -1.02 -15.38
N MET A 424 7.23 -1.37 -14.18
CA MET A 424 8.04 -1.45 -12.96
C MET A 424 8.05 -2.90 -12.51
N PHE A 425 9.07 -3.66 -12.94
CA PHE A 425 9.04 -5.13 -12.88
C PHE A 425 9.05 -5.68 -11.45
N LYS A 426 9.58 -4.92 -10.48
CA LYS A 426 9.54 -5.29 -9.06
C LYS A 426 8.33 -4.80 -8.28
N VAL A 427 7.46 -4.01 -8.93
CA VAL A 427 6.20 -3.52 -8.37
C VAL A 427 5.01 -4.28 -8.94
N ASN A 428 4.97 -4.43 -10.27
CA ASN A 428 3.88 -5.04 -11.04
C ASN A 428 4.39 -6.30 -11.75
N ASN A 429 4.09 -7.47 -11.17
CA ASN A 429 4.47 -8.77 -11.72
C ASN A 429 3.50 -9.88 -11.32
N ASP A 430 3.41 -10.89 -12.18
CA ASP A 430 2.53 -12.06 -11.98
C ASP A 430 3.04 -12.98 -10.88
N THR A 431 4.35 -13.01 -10.61
CA THR A 431 4.93 -13.84 -9.55
C THR A 431 4.36 -13.48 -8.17
N TYR A 432 4.20 -12.19 -7.87
CA TYR A 432 3.55 -11.74 -6.64
C TYR A 432 2.10 -12.17 -6.57
N LEU A 433 1.35 -12.04 -7.68
CA LEU A 433 -0.06 -12.39 -7.75
C LEU A 433 -0.27 -13.91 -7.61
N GLU A 434 0.53 -14.73 -8.29
CA GLU A 434 0.49 -16.18 -8.21
C GLU A 434 0.81 -16.67 -6.79
N LEU A 435 1.88 -16.13 -6.18
CA LEU A 435 2.22 -16.45 -4.79
C LEU A 435 1.10 -16.05 -3.83
N ALA A 436 0.50 -14.87 -4.01
CA ALA A 436 -0.62 -14.41 -3.19
C ALA A 436 -1.84 -15.32 -3.29
N LYS A 437 -2.22 -15.74 -4.51
CA LYS A 437 -3.32 -16.68 -4.74
C LYS A 437 -3.07 -18.03 -4.08
N LEU A 438 -1.88 -18.60 -4.28
CA LEU A 438 -1.50 -19.89 -3.70
C LEU A 438 -1.51 -19.83 -2.17
N ASP A 439 -0.86 -18.82 -1.62
CA ASP A 439 -0.78 -18.62 -0.17
C ASP A 439 -2.16 -18.41 0.46
N TYR A 440 -2.98 -17.55 -0.15
CA TYR A 440 -4.33 -17.27 0.32
C TYR A 440 -5.19 -18.55 0.34
N ASN A 441 -5.19 -19.32 -0.74
CA ASN A 441 -5.96 -20.56 -0.84
C ASN A 441 -5.45 -21.64 0.13
N ASN A 442 -4.14 -21.72 0.37
CA ASN A 442 -3.55 -22.63 1.34
C ASN A 442 -3.98 -22.29 2.78
N CYS A 443 -3.92 -21.00 3.14
CA CYS A 443 -4.42 -20.53 4.43
C CYS A 443 -5.93 -20.82 4.57
N GLN A 444 -6.72 -20.48 3.54
CA GLN A 444 -8.17 -20.71 3.55
C GLN A 444 -8.52 -22.19 3.75
N LEU A 445 -7.80 -23.11 3.10
CA LEU A 445 -8.02 -24.54 3.28
C LEU A 445 -7.79 -24.98 4.74
N LEU A 446 -6.70 -24.51 5.35
CA LEU A 446 -6.44 -24.75 6.76
C LEU A 446 -7.57 -24.18 7.64
N HIS A 447 -8.02 -22.96 7.36
CA HIS A 447 -9.10 -22.33 8.10
C HIS A 447 -10.43 -23.08 7.96
N GLN A 448 -10.68 -23.75 6.84
CA GLN A 448 -11.85 -24.61 6.69
C GLN A 448 -11.76 -25.88 7.55
N ILE A 449 -10.56 -26.47 7.68
CA ILE A 449 -10.31 -27.63 8.55
C ILE A 449 -10.47 -27.23 10.02
N GLU A 450 -9.82 -26.14 10.43
CA GLU A 450 -9.96 -25.54 11.76
C GLU A 450 -11.43 -25.26 12.10
N TRP A 451 -12.22 -24.76 11.15
CA TRP A 451 -13.66 -24.52 11.34
C TRP A 451 -14.45 -25.80 11.63
N VAL A 452 -14.14 -26.90 10.94
CA VAL A 452 -14.77 -28.20 11.21
C VAL A 452 -14.50 -28.65 12.66
N ASP A 453 -13.28 -28.45 13.15
CA ASP A 453 -12.92 -28.84 14.52
C ASP A 453 -13.55 -27.91 15.58
N ILE A 454 -13.64 -26.61 15.30
CA ILE A 454 -14.40 -25.67 16.15
C ILE A 454 -15.88 -26.05 16.22
N GLN A 455 -16.48 -26.50 15.12
CA GLN A 455 -17.86 -26.97 15.12
C GLN A 455 -18.05 -28.25 15.94
N LYS A 456 -17.12 -29.22 15.84
CA LYS A 456 -17.14 -30.42 16.69
C LYS A 456 -17.05 -30.05 18.16
N TRP A 457 -16.07 -29.22 18.54
CA TRP A 457 -15.91 -28.71 19.91
C TRP A 457 -17.18 -28.04 20.43
N TYR A 458 -17.83 -27.20 19.62
CA TYR A 458 -19.10 -26.55 19.99
C TYR A 458 -20.23 -27.57 20.27
N ILE A 459 -20.35 -28.61 19.45
CA ILE A 459 -21.36 -29.67 19.61
C ILE A 459 -21.08 -30.53 20.84
N GLU A 460 -19.84 -30.97 21.02
CA GLU A 460 -19.42 -31.83 22.13
C GLU A 460 -19.62 -31.16 23.50
N ASN A 461 -19.39 -29.84 23.57
CA ASN A 461 -19.61 -29.04 24.77
C ASN A 461 -21.07 -28.57 24.91
N LYS A 462 -21.95 -28.88 23.96
CA LYS A 462 -23.37 -28.47 23.96
C LYS A 462 -23.55 -26.97 24.22
N LEU A 463 -22.68 -26.12 23.66
CA LEU A 463 -22.68 -24.68 23.95
C LEU A 463 -23.99 -23.99 23.59
N ARG A 464 -24.77 -24.59 22.67
CA ARG A 464 -26.14 -24.15 22.36
C ARG A 464 -27.05 -24.10 23.59
N ASP A 465 -26.89 -25.04 24.52
CA ASP A 465 -27.72 -25.14 25.73
C ASP A 465 -27.45 -23.97 26.70
N TYR A 466 -26.31 -23.28 26.53
CA TYR A 466 -25.92 -22.07 27.26
C TYR A 466 -26.19 -20.79 26.47
N GLY A 467 -26.90 -20.87 25.34
CA GLY A 467 -27.32 -19.71 24.53
C GLY A 467 -26.33 -19.29 23.45
N MET A 468 -25.14 -19.90 23.38
CA MET A 468 -24.15 -19.65 22.32
C MET A 468 -24.72 -20.06 20.96
N ARG A 469 -24.91 -19.09 20.05
CA ARG A 469 -25.46 -19.36 18.72
C ARG A 469 -24.35 -19.78 17.75
N ARG A 470 -24.66 -20.71 16.84
CA ARG A 470 -23.73 -21.13 15.76
C ARG A 470 -23.30 -19.95 14.86
N THR A 471 -24.16 -18.95 14.68
CA THR A 471 -23.83 -17.72 13.94
C THR A 471 -22.77 -16.89 14.68
N ASN A 472 -22.90 -16.72 16.00
CA ASN A 472 -21.93 -15.98 16.82
C ASN A 472 -20.57 -16.72 16.86
N LEU A 473 -20.61 -18.06 16.86
CA LEU A 473 -19.41 -18.89 16.79
C LEU A 473 -18.66 -18.65 15.47
N LEU A 474 -19.38 -18.65 14.35
CA LEU A 474 -18.80 -18.37 13.05
C LEU A 474 -18.24 -16.95 12.97
N PHE A 475 -18.91 -15.96 13.55
CA PHE A 475 -18.42 -14.58 13.59
C PHE A 475 -17.15 -14.44 14.44
N SER A 476 -17.10 -15.11 15.59
CA SER A 476 -15.91 -15.13 16.45
C SER A 476 -14.72 -15.76 15.73
N TYR A 477 -14.97 -16.91 15.07
CA TYR A 477 -13.96 -17.60 14.28
C TYR A 477 -13.47 -16.75 13.10
N PHE A 478 -14.40 -16.13 12.37
CA PHE A 478 -14.08 -15.24 11.26
C PHE A 478 -13.25 -14.02 11.71
N GLY A 479 -13.58 -13.40 12.85
CA GLY A 479 -12.81 -12.29 13.41
C GLY A 479 -11.36 -12.68 13.72
N ALA A 480 -11.17 -13.86 14.33
CA ALA A 480 -9.84 -14.40 14.60
C ALA A 480 -9.07 -14.70 13.30
N VAL A 481 -9.69 -15.37 12.33
CA VAL A 481 -9.07 -15.71 11.03
C VAL A 481 -8.68 -14.47 10.24
N CYS A 482 -9.55 -13.47 10.19
CA CYS A 482 -9.26 -12.27 9.41
C CYS A 482 -8.12 -11.43 9.98
N SER A 483 -7.82 -11.64 11.26
CA SER A 483 -6.85 -10.88 12.05
C SER A 483 -5.49 -11.60 12.15
N ILE A 484 -5.49 -12.90 12.44
CA ILE A 484 -4.30 -13.75 12.57
C ILE A 484 -4.49 -14.92 11.61
N PHE A 485 -3.98 -14.83 10.38
CA PHE A 485 -4.33 -15.80 9.33
C PHE A 485 -3.23 -16.85 9.07
N GLU A 486 -2.04 -16.63 9.61
CA GLU A 486 -0.85 -17.43 9.31
C GLU A 486 -1.00 -18.88 9.80
N PRO A 487 -0.64 -19.90 9.00
CA PRO A 487 -0.77 -21.30 9.40
C PRO A 487 -0.10 -21.64 10.74
N GLU A 488 1.10 -21.10 10.96
CA GLU A 488 1.90 -21.31 12.17
C GLU A 488 1.27 -20.72 13.45
N ARG A 489 0.28 -19.82 13.31
CA ARG A 489 -0.42 -19.15 14.42
C ARG A 489 -1.81 -19.73 14.70
N ALA A 490 -2.07 -20.97 14.28
CA ALA A 490 -3.35 -21.66 14.50
C ALA A 490 -3.77 -21.69 15.98
N LYS A 491 -2.81 -21.91 16.91
CA LYS A 491 -3.12 -21.96 18.35
C LYS A 491 -3.70 -20.66 18.87
N GLU A 492 -3.13 -19.53 18.46
CA GLU A 492 -3.63 -18.19 18.79
C GLU A 492 -5.06 -17.97 18.28
N ARG A 493 -5.33 -18.31 17.01
CA ARG A 493 -6.68 -18.21 16.42
C ARG A 493 -7.71 -19.07 17.15
N LEU A 494 -7.37 -20.33 17.41
CA LEU A 494 -8.28 -21.29 18.02
C LEU A 494 -8.56 -20.92 19.48
N ALA A 495 -7.54 -20.50 20.22
CA ALA A 495 -7.69 -20.02 21.60
C ALA A 495 -8.54 -18.74 21.67
N TRP A 496 -8.30 -17.78 20.77
CA TRP A 496 -9.16 -16.59 20.63
C TRP A 496 -10.61 -17.01 20.38
N THR A 497 -10.87 -17.83 19.36
CA THR A 497 -12.23 -18.25 18.98
C THR A 497 -12.96 -18.92 20.13
N LYS A 498 -12.30 -19.87 20.82
CA LYS A 498 -12.87 -20.59 21.95
C LYS A 498 -13.14 -19.65 23.13
N THR A 499 -12.25 -18.70 23.39
CA THR A 499 -12.40 -17.70 24.45
C THR A 499 -13.60 -16.79 24.20
N ALA A 500 -13.69 -16.20 22.99
CA ALA A 500 -14.83 -15.38 22.60
C ALA A 500 -16.16 -16.15 22.66
N ALA A 501 -16.16 -17.42 22.24
CA ALA A 501 -17.36 -18.27 22.32
C ALA A 501 -17.77 -18.61 23.77
N LEU A 502 -16.81 -18.81 24.68
CA LEU A 502 -17.09 -19.09 26.09
C LEU A 502 -17.58 -17.84 26.81
N VAL A 503 -17.02 -16.66 26.49
CA VAL A 503 -17.55 -15.37 26.94
C VAL A 503 -19.02 -15.24 26.52
N ASP A 504 -19.35 -15.32 25.22
CA ASP A 504 -20.74 -15.22 24.73
C ASP A 504 -21.68 -16.27 25.38
N ALA A 505 -21.19 -17.50 25.64
CA ALA A 505 -21.95 -18.53 26.34
C ALA A 505 -22.26 -18.17 27.81
N ILE A 506 -21.27 -17.65 28.56
CA ILE A 506 -21.47 -17.20 29.95
C ILE A 506 -22.48 -16.06 29.97
N GLU A 507 -22.32 -15.09 29.08
CA GLU A 507 -23.20 -13.93 29.00
C GLU A 507 -24.63 -14.30 28.64
N SER A 508 -24.79 -15.16 27.64
CA SER A 508 -26.09 -15.61 27.18
C SER A 508 -26.82 -16.43 28.25
N HIS A 509 -26.10 -17.29 28.97
CA HIS A 509 -26.68 -18.12 30.03
C HIS A 509 -27.12 -17.30 31.25
N PHE A 510 -26.37 -16.23 31.58
CA PHE A 510 -26.60 -15.40 32.76
C PHE A 510 -27.21 -14.02 32.43
N LYS A 511 -27.81 -13.87 31.24
CA LYS A 511 -28.37 -12.58 30.78
C LYS A 511 -29.35 -11.95 31.76
N ASP A 512 -30.22 -12.78 32.36
CA ASP A 512 -31.24 -12.35 33.32
C ASP A 512 -30.84 -12.66 34.78
N ALA A 513 -29.56 -12.96 35.03
CA ALA A 513 -29.08 -13.38 36.33
C ALA A 513 -28.80 -12.20 37.26
N ASN A 514 -29.05 -12.39 38.55
CA ASN A 514 -28.70 -11.41 39.58
C ASN A 514 -27.22 -11.53 40.02
N ALA A 515 -26.76 -10.56 40.82
CA ALA A 515 -25.38 -10.52 41.29
C ALA A 515 -24.97 -11.76 42.11
N ASP A 516 -25.90 -12.36 42.87
CA ASP A 516 -25.63 -13.55 43.67
C ASP A 516 -25.45 -14.80 42.82
N GLN A 517 -26.22 -14.94 41.73
CA GLN A 517 -26.06 -16.02 40.75
C GLN A 517 -24.71 -15.91 40.02
N ARG A 518 -24.30 -14.69 39.64
CA ARG A 518 -22.95 -14.45 39.09
C ARG A 518 -21.87 -14.78 40.12
N ARG A 519 -22.03 -14.35 41.37
CA ARG A 519 -21.09 -14.65 42.47
C ARG A 519 -20.95 -16.15 42.71
N ALA A 520 -22.06 -16.89 42.69
CA ALA A 520 -22.05 -18.34 42.83
C ALA A 520 -21.27 -19.02 41.69
N PHE A 521 -21.42 -18.55 40.44
CA PHE A 521 -20.66 -19.06 39.30
C PHE A 521 -19.15 -18.81 39.46
N VAL A 522 -18.74 -17.58 39.83
CA VAL A 522 -17.33 -17.23 40.03
C VAL A 522 -16.71 -17.98 41.21
N GLN A 523 -17.45 -18.18 42.30
CA GLN A 523 -17.00 -19.01 43.43
C GLN A 523 -16.80 -20.47 43.01
N GLN A 524 -17.73 -21.04 42.22
CA GLN A 524 -17.57 -22.40 41.71
C GLN A 524 -16.34 -22.54 40.81
N PHE A 525 -16.12 -21.58 39.90
CA PHE A 525 -14.90 -21.54 39.09
C PHE A 525 -13.65 -21.51 39.97
N THR A 526 -13.60 -20.61 40.96
CA THR A 526 -12.43 -20.45 41.85
C THR A 526 -12.17 -21.71 42.69
N ASN A 527 -13.22 -22.36 43.19
CA ASN A 527 -13.09 -23.56 44.01
C ASN A 527 -12.62 -24.77 43.19
N LEU A 528 -13.15 -24.94 41.98
CA LEU A 528 -12.76 -26.05 41.10
C LEU A 528 -11.37 -25.85 40.50
N ASP A 529 -11.00 -24.61 40.18
CA ASP A 529 -9.64 -24.22 39.79
C ASP A 529 -8.64 -24.56 40.91
N ALA A 530 -8.93 -24.12 42.14
CA ALA A 530 -8.11 -24.46 43.29
C ALA A 530 -8.02 -25.98 43.52
N ALA A 531 -9.11 -26.73 43.33
CA ALA A 531 -9.12 -28.19 43.48
C ALA A 531 -8.28 -28.91 42.40
N GLN A 532 -8.23 -28.39 41.17
CA GLN A 532 -7.37 -28.92 40.10
C GLN A 532 -5.88 -28.80 40.45
N ALA A 533 -5.47 -27.76 41.18
CA ALA A 533 -4.08 -27.61 41.62
C ALA A 533 -3.62 -28.68 42.63
N TYR A 534 -4.56 -29.41 43.26
CA TYR A 534 -4.27 -30.48 44.23
C TYR A 534 -4.57 -31.90 43.70
N ASP A 535 -5.50 -32.08 42.75
CA ASP A 535 -5.80 -33.38 42.11
C ASP A 535 -6.16 -33.21 40.62
N ASN A 536 -5.30 -33.73 39.74
CA ASN A 536 -5.45 -33.70 38.28
C ASN A 536 -6.70 -34.44 37.75
N ASN A 537 -7.39 -35.24 38.57
CA ASN A 537 -8.58 -36.00 38.19
C ASN A 537 -9.91 -35.44 38.75
N ALA A 538 -9.91 -34.29 39.44
CA ALA A 538 -11.10 -33.75 40.11
C ALA A 538 -12.34 -33.58 39.19
N TRP A 539 -12.13 -33.29 37.91
CA TRP A 539 -13.22 -33.15 36.91
C TRP A 539 -13.70 -34.48 36.31
N ARG A 540 -12.89 -35.55 36.36
CA ARG A 540 -13.30 -36.91 35.92
C ARG A 540 -14.22 -37.58 36.94
N SER A 541 -14.04 -37.25 38.22
CA SER A 541 -14.91 -37.70 39.31
C SER A 541 -16.30 -37.04 39.27
N SER A 542 -16.49 -35.96 38.50
CA SER A 542 -17.77 -35.27 38.34
C SER A 542 -18.55 -35.67 37.07
N ASN A 543 -18.44 -36.93 36.62
CA ASN A 543 -19.23 -37.54 35.53
C ASN A 543 -20.76 -37.59 35.80
N VAL A 544 -21.27 -36.75 36.69
CA VAL A 544 -22.69 -36.44 36.84
C VAL A 544 -23.02 -35.38 35.80
N GLN A 545 -24.11 -35.56 35.04
CA GLN A 545 -24.69 -34.56 34.15
C GLN A 545 -25.08 -33.30 34.93
N GLN A 546 -24.11 -32.43 35.24
CA GLN A 546 -24.37 -31.16 35.92
C GLN A 546 -24.99 -30.21 34.90
N LYS A 547 -26.24 -29.83 35.15
CA LYS A 547 -27.03 -28.88 34.35
C LYS A 547 -26.86 -27.47 34.94
N GLY A 548 -26.96 -26.44 34.10
CA GLY A 548 -26.82 -25.04 34.51
C GLY A 548 -25.36 -24.61 34.69
N GLY A 549 -25.12 -23.55 35.48
CA GLY A 549 -23.82 -22.88 35.58
C GLY A 549 -22.62 -23.80 35.91
N GLN A 550 -22.82 -24.87 36.69
CA GLN A 550 -21.76 -25.83 37.01
C GLN A 550 -21.20 -26.55 35.78
N GLY A 551 -22.07 -26.93 34.84
CA GLY A 551 -21.65 -27.57 33.59
C GLY A 551 -20.81 -26.63 32.72
N LEU A 552 -21.13 -25.33 32.73
CA LEU A 552 -20.38 -24.30 32.01
C LEU A 552 -19.00 -24.05 32.63
N VAL A 553 -18.88 -24.06 33.95
CA VAL A 553 -17.55 -24.01 34.63
C VAL A 553 -16.67 -25.19 34.22
N GLY A 554 -17.23 -26.40 34.18
CA GLY A 554 -16.50 -27.60 33.74
C GLY A 554 -16.04 -27.51 32.28
N ILE A 555 -16.88 -26.96 31.39
CA ILE A 555 -16.52 -26.70 29.99
C ILE A 555 -15.38 -25.69 29.88
N LEU A 556 -15.47 -24.59 30.65
CA LEU A 556 -14.44 -23.56 30.69
C LEU A 556 -13.10 -24.17 31.13
N LEU A 557 -13.02 -24.78 32.31
CA LEU A 557 -11.78 -25.35 32.85
C LEU A 557 -11.18 -26.41 31.92
N ARG A 558 -12.00 -27.30 31.35
CA ARG A 558 -11.52 -28.29 30.37
C ARG A 558 -10.94 -27.64 29.13
N THR A 559 -11.57 -26.56 28.66
CA THR A 559 -11.07 -25.82 27.50
C THR A 559 -9.75 -25.12 27.80
N LEU A 560 -9.60 -24.49 28.98
CA LEU A 560 -8.35 -23.86 29.42
C LEU A 560 -7.22 -24.90 29.57
N THR A 561 -7.54 -26.07 30.13
CA THR A 561 -6.61 -27.20 30.25
C THR A 561 -6.13 -27.65 28.88
N ASN A 562 -7.05 -27.85 27.93
CA ASN A 562 -6.68 -28.29 26.58
C ASN A 562 -5.79 -27.25 25.86
N ILE A 563 -6.14 -25.96 25.96
CA ILE A 563 -5.33 -24.88 25.39
C ILE A 563 -3.91 -24.88 26.01
N SER A 564 -3.81 -25.02 27.32
CA SER A 564 -2.53 -25.01 28.03
C SER A 564 -1.68 -26.23 27.70
N LEU A 565 -2.31 -27.42 27.59
CA LEU A 565 -1.64 -28.65 27.16
C LEU A 565 -1.09 -28.53 25.74
N ASP A 566 -1.83 -27.94 24.80
CA ASP A 566 -1.36 -27.74 23.43
C ASP A 566 -0.10 -26.85 23.39
N ILE A 567 -0.02 -25.83 24.25
CA ILE A 567 1.15 -24.96 24.38
C ILE A 567 2.31 -25.68 25.09
N LEU A 568 2.04 -26.44 26.14
CA LEU A 568 3.05 -27.23 26.83
C LEU A 568 3.69 -28.26 25.89
N VAL A 569 2.89 -28.98 25.11
CA VAL A 569 3.38 -29.99 24.15
C VAL A 569 4.20 -29.36 23.03
N SER A 570 3.84 -28.15 22.58
CA SER A 570 4.48 -27.53 21.42
C SER A 570 5.67 -26.61 21.73
N HIS A 571 5.68 -25.99 22.91
CA HIS A 571 6.71 -25.02 23.30
C HIS A 571 7.41 -25.37 24.63
N GLY A 572 6.97 -26.41 25.35
CA GLY A 572 7.50 -26.74 26.67
C GLY A 572 7.11 -25.73 27.76
N LEU A 573 6.12 -24.86 27.49
CA LEU A 573 5.70 -23.79 28.39
C LEU A 573 4.35 -24.14 29.03
N ASP A 574 4.29 -24.14 30.36
CA ASP A 574 3.04 -24.28 31.09
C ASP A 574 2.40 -22.90 31.32
N ILE A 575 1.33 -22.63 30.57
CA ILE A 575 0.56 -21.39 30.67
C ILE A 575 -0.71 -21.54 31.53
N THR A 576 -0.93 -22.70 32.16
CA THR A 576 -2.19 -23.03 32.86
C THR A 576 -2.52 -21.98 33.91
N HIS A 577 -1.55 -21.66 34.78
CA HIS A 577 -1.73 -20.65 35.82
C HIS A 577 -2.12 -19.28 35.24
N HIS A 578 -1.37 -18.81 34.25
CA HIS A 578 -1.58 -17.50 33.64
C HIS A 578 -2.94 -17.39 32.96
N LEU A 579 -3.35 -18.43 32.22
CA LEU A 579 -4.64 -18.45 31.54
C LEU A 579 -5.79 -18.45 32.56
N HIS A 580 -5.67 -19.20 33.65
CA HIS A 580 -6.65 -19.21 34.72
C HIS A 580 -6.73 -17.86 35.45
N GLN A 581 -5.61 -17.18 35.69
CA GLN A 581 -5.58 -15.82 36.25
C GLN A 581 -6.25 -14.79 35.32
N ALA A 582 -6.01 -14.87 34.02
CA ALA A 582 -6.66 -14.00 33.02
C ALA A 582 -8.19 -14.12 33.09
N TRP A 583 -8.69 -15.36 33.07
CA TRP A 583 -10.12 -15.65 33.20
C TRP A 583 -10.69 -15.25 34.55
N LYS A 584 -9.96 -15.49 35.64
CA LYS A 584 -10.35 -15.08 36.99
C LYS A 584 -10.51 -13.57 37.09
N LYS A 585 -9.57 -12.79 36.54
CA LYS A 585 -9.66 -11.32 36.50
C LYS A 585 -10.91 -10.86 35.76
N TRP A 586 -11.18 -11.39 34.57
CA TRP A 586 -12.38 -11.04 33.80
C TRP A 586 -13.67 -11.44 34.55
N LEU A 587 -13.75 -12.66 35.08
CA LEU A 587 -14.92 -13.16 35.81
C LEU A 587 -15.26 -12.31 37.04
N PHE A 588 -14.25 -11.87 37.81
CA PHE A 588 -14.50 -10.98 38.95
C PHE A 588 -15.10 -9.64 38.53
N LYS A 589 -14.65 -9.07 37.41
CA LYS A 589 -15.21 -7.81 36.90
C LYS A 589 -16.62 -7.99 36.35
N TRP A 590 -16.84 -9.07 35.61
CA TRP A 590 -18.17 -9.46 35.15
C TRP A 590 -19.16 -9.71 36.31
N GLN A 591 -18.68 -10.28 37.43
CA GLN A 591 -19.49 -10.50 38.64
C GLN A 591 -20.04 -9.18 39.19
N GLU A 592 -19.18 -8.16 39.33
CA GLU A 592 -19.50 -6.85 39.90
C GLU A 592 -20.51 -6.09 39.02
N ASP A 593 -20.21 -5.93 37.74
CA ASP A 593 -20.90 -4.96 36.89
C ASP A 593 -21.98 -5.59 36.00
N GLY A 594 -21.91 -6.90 35.71
CA GLY A 594 -22.77 -7.59 34.75
C GLY A 594 -22.59 -7.14 33.29
N ASP A 595 -21.85 -6.05 33.05
CA ASP A 595 -21.39 -5.65 31.74
C ASP A 595 -20.07 -6.33 31.38
N VAL A 596 -19.94 -6.54 30.09
CA VAL A 596 -19.54 -7.81 29.51
C VAL A 596 -18.38 -7.56 28.53
N HIS A 597 -18.45 -6.38 27.91
CA HIS A 597 -17.38 -5.78 27.12
C HIS A 597 -16.32 -5.09 27.97
N LYS A 598 -16.52 -5.01 29.30
CA LYS A 598 -15.53 -4.46 30.22
C LYS A 598 -14.47 -5.54 30.48
N GLU A 599 -13.22 -5.26 30.13
CA GLU A 599 -12.06 -6.18 30.24
C GLU A 599 -12.07 -7.41 29.30
N GLU A 600 -13.08 -7.59 28.44
CA GLU A 600 -13.12 -8.67 27.43
C GLU A 600 -11.91 -8.60 26.49
N ALA A 601 -11.55 -7.40 26.06
CA ALA A 601 -10.46 -7.21 25.12
C ALA A 601 -9.10 -7.57 25.72
N GLU A 602 -8.86 -7.25 26.98
CA GLU A 602 -7.66 -7.71 27.68
C GLU A 602 -7.63 -9.24 27.82
N LEU A 603 -8.76 -9.90 28.14
CA LEU A 603 -8.82 -11.37 28.18
C LEU A 603 -8.42 -11.98 26.83
N LEU A 604 -8.92 -11.44 25.72
CA LEU A 604 -8.57 -11.88 24.38
C LEU A 604 -7.08 -11.62 24.07
N VAL A 605 -6.56 -10.45 24.41
CA VAL A 605 -5.14 -10.11 24.20
C VAL A 605 -4.22 -11.04 24.99
N GLN A 606 -4.49 -11.25 26.28
CA GLN A 606 -3.70 -12.16 27.11
C GLN A 606 -3.77 -13.59 26.58
N THR A 607 -4.96 -14.04 26.16
CA THR A 607 -5.14 -15.37 25.54
C THR A 607 -4.26 -15.52 24.30
N ILE A 608 -4.26 -14.53 23.40
CA ILE A 608 -3.45 -14.56 22.18
C ILE A 608 -1.95 -14.57 22.53
N ILE A 609 -1.50 -13.67 23.43
CA ILE A 609 -0.09 -13.59 23.84
C ILE A 609 0.39 -14.91 24.45
N LEU A 610 -0.36 -15.50 25.37
CA LEU A 610 -0.01 -16.79 25.98
C LEU A 610 0.09 -17.90 24.94
N ASN A 611 -0.79 -17.89 23.94
CA ASN A 611 -0.81 -18.89 22.88
C ASN A 611 0.22 -18.66 21.76
N SER A 612 0.92 -17.52 21.78
CA SER A 612 2.06 -17.26 20.89
C SER A 612 3.38 -17.88 21.37
N GLY A 613 3.39 -18.52 22.56
CA GLY A 613 4.60 -19.05 23.18
C GLY A 613 5.42 -18.01 23.96
N CYS A 614 4.80 -16.89 24.34
CA CYS A 614 5.45 -15.86 25.16
C CYS A 614 5.60 -16.33 26.61
N SER A 615 6.84 -16.40 27.10
CA SER A 615 7.16 -16.88 28.46
C SER A 615 7.23 -15.78 29.54
N THR A 616 7.05 -14.51 29.18
CA THR A 616 7.33 -13.35 30.07
C THR A 616 6.08 -12.54 30.41
N LEU A 617 4.90 -13.16 30.49
CA LEU A 617 3.66 -12.42 30.73
C LEU A 617 3.65 -11.70 32.09
N GLU A 618 4.21 -12.28 33.14
CA GLU A 618 4.27 -11.66 34.48
C GLU A 618 5.04 -10.33 34.48
N ASP A 619 6.19 -10.30 33.78
CA ASP A 619 6.99 -9.09 33.60
C ASP A 619 6.21 -8.02 32.81
N LEU A 620 5.43 -8.45 31.81
CA LEU A 620 4.62 -7.56 30.98
C LEU A 620 3.44 -6.94 31.74
N LEU A 621 2.76 -7.69 32.61
CA LEU A 621 1.59 -7.18 33.36
C LEU A 621 1.95 -6.00 34.28
N SER A 622 3.18 -5.98 34.78
CA SER A 622 3.72 -4.91 35.62
C SER A 622 4.23 -3.70 34.82
N ASN A 623 4.36 -3.82 33.49
CA ASN A 623 4.90 -2.78 32.64
C ASN A 623 3.87 -1.62 32.44
N PRO A 624 4.24 -0.35 32.70
CA PRO A 624 3.34 0.79 32.55
C PRO A 624 2.77 0.97 31.13
N GLN A 625 3.56 0.67 30.09
CA GLN A 625 3.11 0.75 28.71
C GLN A 625 2.07 -0.33 28.41
N TYR A 626 2.24 -1.55 28.95
CA TYR A 626 1.26 -2.62 28.82
C TYR A 626 -0.07 -2.22 29.47
N GLN A 627 -0.01 -1.66 30.68
CA GLN A 627 -1.21 -1.20 31.39
C GLN A 627 -1.94 -0.10 30.63
N LYS A 628 -1.20 0.83 30.00
CA LYS A 628 -1.78 1.87 29.16
C LYS A 628 -2.45 1.30 27.91
N LEU A 629 -1.84 0.31 27.26
CA LEU A 629 -2.41 -0.41 26.12
C LEU A 629 -3.68 -1.16 26.52
N SER A 630 -3.63 -1.97 27.59
CA SER A 630 -4.79 -2.70 28.11
C SER A 630 -5.95 -1.76 28.46
N TYR A 631 -5.70 -0.69 29.23
CA TYR A 631 -6.72 0.27 29.60
C TYR A 631 -7.42 0.86 28.39
N LEU A 632 -6.65 1.34 27.40
CA LEU A 632 -7.21 2.01 26.24
C LEU A 632 -7.95 1.03 25.32
N THR A 633 -7.40 -0.17 25.11
CA THR A 633 -8.07 -1.22 24.35
C THR A 633 -9.39 -1.63 25.01
N ASN A 634 -9.43 -1.82 26.33
CA ASN A 634 -10.67 -2.11 27.06
C ASN A 634 -11.67 -0.96 26.95
N LYS A 635 -11.22 0.31 27.08
CA LYS A 635 -12.08 1.49 26.93
C LYS A 635 -12.77 1.50 25.57
N VAL A 636 -11.99 1.35 24.49
CA VAL A 636 -12.49 1.31 23.12
C VAL A 636 -13.48 0.15 22.93
N CYS A 637 -13.12 -1.06 23.38
CA CYS A 637 -13.95 -2.24 23.17
C CYS A 637 -15.27 -2.16 23.94
N HIS A 638 -15.26 -1.58 25.14
CA HIS A 638 -16.46 -1.28 25.89
C HIS A 638 -17.36 -0.27 25.17
N GLN A 639 -16.81 0.83 24.65
CA GLN A 639 -17.57 1.81 23.86
C GLN A 639 -18.18 1.17 22.59
N LEU A 640 -17.40 0.34 21.87
CA LEU A 640 -17.85 -0.38 20.68
C LEU A 640 -18.99 -1.37 20.98
N GLY A 641 -18.87 -2.12 22.08
CA GLY A 641 -19.89 -3.04 22.54
C GLY A 641 -21.20 -2.33 22.88
N HIS A 642 -21.13 -1.20 23.57
CA HIS A 642 -22.29 -0.35 23.86
C HIS A 642 -22.92 0.21 22.58
N PHE A 643 -22.10 0.76 21.66
CA PHE A 643 -22.57 1.24 20.36
C PHE A 643 -23.30 0.15 19.57
N LYS A 644 -22.75 -1.07 19.53
CA LYS A 644 -23.36 -2.22 18.87
C LYS A 644 -24.70 -2.62 19.51
N LYS A 645 -24.79 -2.66 20.84
CA LYS A 645 -26.05 -2.95 21.56
C LYS A 645 -27.15 -1.93 21.20
N HIS A 646 -26.83 -0.63 21.23
CA HIS A 646 -27.77 0.44 20.84
C HIS A 646 -28.22 0.35 19.38
N LYS A 647 -27.29 0.02 18.47
CA LYS A 647 -27.60 -0.17 17.04
C LYS A 647 -28.59 -1.31 16.81
N VAL A 648 -28.52 -2.37 17.62
CA VAL A 648 -29.43 -3.53 17.54
C VAL A 648 -30.79 -3.26 18.19
N THR A 649 -30.85 -2.52 19.32
CA THR A 649 -32.10 -2.24 20.04
C THR A 649 -33.01 -1.23 19.32
N ASN A 650 -32.45 -0.31 18.54
CA ASN A 650 -33.21 0.72 17.80
C ASN A 650 -33.70 0.26 16.41
N GLY A 651 -33.81 -1.05 16.18
CA GLY A 651 -34.07 -1.64 14.85
C GLY A 651 -35.19 -0.97 14.05
N GLY A 652 -34.84 -0.40 12.89
CA GLY A 652 -35.79 -0.09 11.81
C GLY A 652 -35.90 1.37 11.32
N ILE A 653 -35.23 2.35 11.93
CA ILE A 653 -35.31 3.78 11.50
C ILE A 653 -33.95 4.35 11.05
N TYR A 654 -33.16 3.55 10.35
CA TYR A 654 -32.15 4.09 9.43
C TYR A 654 -32.39 3.46 8.06
N LYS A 655 -33.48 3.91 7.42
CA LYS A 655 -33.59 3.90 5.96
C LYS A 655 -32.69 5.03 5.46
N GLU A 656 -31.93 4.70 4.42
CA GLU A 656 -31.01 5.53 3.64
C GLU A 656 -29.53 5.41 4.02
N LYS A 657 -28.72 5.33 2.95
CA LYS A 657 -27.27 5.12 2.88
C LYS A 657 -26.47 6.32 3.42
N THR A 658 -26.90 6.92 4.52
CA THR A 658 -26.30 8.10 5.12
C THR A 658 -25.75 7.75 6.50
N ASP A 659 -24.43 7.52 6.51
CA ASP A 659 -23.49 7.54 7.63
C ASP A 659 -23.75 6.58 8.81
N ASN A 660 -23.30 5.33 8.67
CA ASN A 660 -22.81 4.48 9.77
C ASN A 660 -21.53 5.10 10.40
N LYS A 661 -21.58 6.38 10.78
CA LYS A 661 -20.40 7.08 11.28
C LYS A 661 -20.12 6.61 12.70
N MET A 662 -18.94 6.04 12.90
CA MET A 662 -18.48 5.69 14.23
C MET A 662 -18.41 6.95 15.11
N PRO A 663 -18.84 6.90 16.38
CA PRO A 663 -18.71 8.04 17.28
C PRO A 663 -17.27 8.56 17.35
N GLN A 664 -17.11 9.88 17.32
CA GLN A 664 -15.79 10.53 17.29
C GLN A 664 -14.92 10.14 18.50
N GLU A 665 -15.52 9.92 19.67
CA GLU A 665 -14.77 9.48 20.87
C GLU A 665 -14.07 8.13 20.65
N ILE A 666 -14.75 7.17 20.02
CA ILE A 666 -14.19 5.84 19.71
C ILE A 666 -13.05 5.99 18.69
N GLU A 667 -13.26 6.81 17.67
CA GLU A 667 -12.26 7.15 16.65
C GLU A 667 -11.00 7.77 17.27
N ASP A 668 -11.15 8.73 18.20
CA ASP A 668 -10.04 9.39 18.87
C ASP A 668 -9.27 8.43 19.79
N ASP A 669 -9.98 7.57 20.52
CA ASP A 669 -9.35 6.56 21.37
C ASP A 669 -8.67 5.45 20.56
N MET A 670 -9.21 5.08 19.40
CA MET A 670 -8.54 4.21 18.43
C MET A 670 -7.25 4.83 17.88
N ARG A 671 -7.24 6.15 17.58
CA ARG A 671 -6.02 6.85 17.16
C ARG A 671 -4.96 6.90 18.26
N LYS A 672 -5.36 7.13 19.51
CA LYS A 672 -4.45 7.04 20.67
C LYS A 672 -3.87 5.63 20.80
N LEU A 673 -4.68 4.59 20.60
CA LEU A 673 -4.22 3.21 20.67
C LEU A 673 -3.23 2.91 19.55
N MET A 674 -3.58 3.29 18.32
CA MET A 674 -2.70 3.18 17.15
C MET A 674 -1.36 3.87 17.40
N GLN A 675 -1.37 5.10 17.92
CA GLN A 675 -0.14 5.84 18.25
C GLN A 675 0.74 5.07 19.24
N LEU A 676 0.15 4.57 20.34
CA LEU A 676 0.91 3.79 21.34
C LEU A 676 1.50 2.52 20.77
N VAL A 677 0.81 1.88 19.82
CA VAL A 677 1.27 0.65 19.16
C VAL A 677 2.39 0.93 18.16
N ILE A 678 2.25 1.99 17.37
CA ILE A 678 3.18 2.32 16.29
C ILE A 678 4.43 3.04 16.80
N GLN A 679 4.29 4.04 17.68
CA GLN A 679 5.44 4.79 18.18
C GLN A 679 6.25 3.92 19.14
N ASN A 680 7.56 3.87 18.92
CA ASN A 680 8.51 3.37 19.91
C ASN A 680 8.97 4.54 20.78
N PRO A 681 8.96 4.42 22.12
CA PRO A 681 9.50 5.47 22.98
C PRO A 681 10.98 5.67 22.68
N SER A 682 11.42 6.91 22.48
CA SER A 682 12.79 7.26 22.11
C SER A 682 13.84 6.92 23.18
N ASP A 683 13.42 6.73 24.45
CA ASP A 683 14.30 6.75 25.62
C ASP A 683 14.02 5.68 26.72
N SER A 684 13.32 4.57 26.44
CA SER A 684 13.00 3.60 27.51
C SER A 684 13.73 2.26 27.37
N ASN A 685 14.35 1.79 28.47
CA ASN A 685 14.76 0.39 28.67
C ASN A 685 13.56 -0.59 28.76
N ASP A 686 12.32 -0.10 28.72
CA ASP A 686 11.06 -0.84 28.89
C ASP A 686 10.33 -1.11 27.55
N ILE A 687 11.06 -1.51 26.50
CA ILE A 687 10.47 -1.76 25.17
C ILE A 687 9.68 -3.08 25.19
N ILE A 688 8.35 -2.98 25.19
CA ILE A 688 7.48 -4.12 24.87
C ILE A 688 7.71 -4.52 23.42
N ASN A 689 7.81 -5.83 23.18
CA ASN A 689 7.92 -6.39 21.83
C ASN A 689 6.79 -5.84 20.93
N SER A 690 7.16 -5.33 19.74
CA SER A 690 6.22 -4.75 18.77
C SER A 690 5.06 -5.70 18.42
N GLN A 691 5.28 -7.01 18.33
CA GLN A 691 4.22 -7.99 18.07
C GLN A 691 3.16 -8.00 19.17
N ILE A 692 3.57 -7.84 20.44
CA ILE A 692 2.67 -7.77 21.59
C ILE A 692 1.83 -6.50 21.53
N LYS A 693 2.46 -5.36 21.22
CA LYS A 693 1.73 -4.09 21.02
C LYS A 693 0.69 -4.24 19.91
N HIS A 694 1.06 -4.86 18.79
CA HIS A 694 0.16 -5.08 17.67
C HIS A 694 -1.05 -5.98 18.02
N THR A 695 -0.92 -6.92 18.95
CA THR A 695 -2.04 -7.76 19.41
C THR A 695 -3.19 -6.93 19.98
N PHE A 696 -2.91 -5.88 20.75
CA PHE A 696 -3.93 -4.95 21.27
C PHE A 696 -4.71 -4.27 20.14
N LEU A 697 -4.00 -3.71 19.15
CA LEU A 697 -4.64 -3.09 18.00
C LEU A 697 -5.41 -4.10 17.16
N THR A 698 -4.92 -5.34 17.06
CA THR A 698 -5.55 -6.42 16.29
C THR A 698 -6.91 -6.78 16.88
N VAL A 699 -6.98 -6.96 18.20
CA VAL A 699 -8.25 -7.22 18.90
C VAL A 699 -9.20 -6.02 18.77
N ALA A 700 -8.71 -4.80 18.98
CA ALA A 700 -9.52 -3.59 18.85
C ALA A 700 -10.10 -3.42 17.43
N LYS A 701 -9.29 -3.64 16.39
CA LYS A 701 -9.75 -3.59 14.98
C LYS A 701 -10.78 -4.68 14.67
N SER A 702 -10.62 -5.90 15.18
CA SER A 702 -11.61 -6.97 15.01
C SER A 702 -12.97 -6.61 15.61
N LEU A 703 -12.97 -6.00 16.80
CA LEU A 703 -14.20 -5.56 17.46
C LEU A 703 -14.79 -4.32 16.78
N TYR A 704 -13.94 -3.40 16.31
CA TYR A 704 -14.34 -2.23 15.51
C TYR A 704 -15.06 -2.68 14.24
N TYR A 705 -14.47 -3.62 13.49
CA TYR A 705 -15.08 -4.23 12.31
C TYR A 705 -16.47 -4.80 12.62
N ALA A 706 -16.60 -5.55 13.72
CA ALA A 706 -17.86 -6.19 14.10
C ALA A 706 -18.95 -5.21 14.58
N ALA A 707 -18.57 -4.00 14.97
CA ALA A 707 -19.50 -2.91 15.33
C ALA A 707 -19.84 -2.02 14.13
N TYR A 708 -18.89 -1.84 13.21
CA TYR A 708 -19.03 -1.01 12.02
C TYR A 708 -19.99 -1.65 11.00
N PHE A 709 -19.71 -2.88 10.59
CA PHE A 709 -20.49 -3.58 9.57
C PHE A 709 -21.77 -4.19 10.09
N ASP A 710 -22.81 -4.19 9.24
CA ASP A 710 -24.04 -4.91 9.51
C ASP A 710 -23.85 -6.43 9.29
N PRO A 711 -24.73 -7.28 9.85
CA PRO A 711 -24.61 -8.73 9.72
C PRO A 711 -24.64 -9.27 8.29
N TRP A 712 -25.31 -8.60 7.34
CA TRP A 712 -25.36 -9.04 5.95
C TRP A 712 -24.00 -8.84 5.28
N THR A 713 -23.38 -7.68 5.47
CA THR A 713 -22.03 -7.41 4.97
C THR A 713 -20.99 -8.37 5.58
N ILE A 714 -21.09 -8.64 6.89
CA ILE A 714 -20.22 -9.64 7.54
C ILE A 714 -20.40 -11.03 6.93
N ASN A 715 -21.64 -11.46 6.68
CA ASN A 715 -21.91 -12.75 6.02
C ASN A 715 -21.34 -12.82 4.60
N TYR A 716 -21.42 -11.73 3.83
CA TYR A 716 -20.80 -11.65 2.51
C TYR A 716 -19.27 -11.81 2.60
N HIS A 717 -18.62 -11.09 3.52
CA HIS A 717 -17.18 -11.23 3.75
C HIS A 717 -16.80 -12.63 4.24
N ILE A 718 -17.60 -13.27 5.10
CA ILE A 718 -17.40 -14.67 5.52
C ILE A 718 -17.40 -15.61 4.32
N ALA A 719 -18.39 -15.49 3.43
CA ALA A 719 -18.47 -16.32 2.23
C ALA A 719 -17.21 -16.15 1.37
N LYS A 720 -16.83 -14.91 1.10
CA LYS A 720 -15.65 -14.56 0.28
C LYS A 720 -14.33 -15.02 0.90
N VAL A 721 -14.15 -14.84 2.20
CA VAL A 721 -12.87 -15.08 2.87
C VAL A 721 -12.67 -16.54 3.23
N LEU A 722 -13.69 -17.22 3.76
CA LEU A 722 -13.56 -18.58 4.28
C LEU A 722 -13.95 -19.65 3.26
N PHE A 723 -14.82 -19.35 2.29
CA PHE A 723 -15.47 -20.39 1.49
C PHE A 723 -15.36 -20.22 -0.03
N GLU A 724 -14.86 -19.09 -0.51
CA GLU A 724 -14.64 -18.84 -1.95
C GLU A 724 -13.14 -18.78 -2.27
N LYS A 725 -12.66 -19.69 -3.09
CA LYS A 725 -11.26 -19.70 -3.56
C LYS A 725 -10.97 -18.52 -4.47
N VAL A 726 -9.72 -18.08 -4.45
CA VAL A 726 -9.22 -17.08 -5.41
C VAL A 726 -8.58 -17.80 -6.59
N PHE A 727 -8.95 -17.41 -7.82
CA PHE A 727 -8.49 -18.02 -9.07
C PHE A 727 -7.56 -17.09 -9.84
#